data_AF-A0A956IKF1-F1
#
_entry.id   AF-A0A956IKF1-F1
#
_cell.length_a   1.000
_cell.length_b   1.000
_cell.length_c   1.000
_cell.angle_alpha   90.00
_cell.angle_beta   90.00
_cell.angle_gamma   90.00
#
_symmetry.space_group_name_H-M   'P 1'
#
loop_
_entity.id
_entity.type
_entity.pdbx_description
1 polymer ?
#
loop_
_entity_poly.entity_id
_entity_poly.type
_entity_poly.pdbx_seq_one_letter_code
_entity_poly.pdbx_strand_id
1 'polypeptide(L)'
;ERAGKLDEALDQLRGARALCSDEAARAALDGRAASLAERVGRQAEAAQVTAVVAALTDSQDAEAPLTSYLGLDRHLRQVVAERLQKADIADVLPWLDAIDPSPGRRTREAITAVLALLDARSALSRGDASTASDRLGPHLSTLKRVSEAKRVAKRATAELERERRAASEDALSAARSALERGDLDEAGRMLARVDRAVASEEDVEPLAQALELARRKGTLLAQYAAMRNEGDLVTARKVAGEIVDLDPTDASWTSRRDELLDAIRDAWQIQTVVIEGDDETLSPWGRQLMLHEVTPAVRLTSSGSLVHATVNGPWLSVWLYTPGGKLARVLGMRLPEPFDAVLCTTVEGDQVWILGSAGRLLGLSLTDGVPTVWESYADFIDEGFMLEGGAVTLDGQARYLWLHVEKDREPQIIVVDRHHHRERARDTSGYLPCVLPGASTDHGGVHVLHNGSGIGVHLLDRRGQRARGLRAPSRLATHSAAVRPVEGAVYLLGSDAERGDEGEAVPFEVVAIDADGARSAPFLVEGSDNELLHCLAGSRARDRAFVYWYVRGEGPKLTALRAGNDGKLEQLYRVDLPRGGWLVQDAEARITALAYFDGELDLHQLSDLPPQLDRHAEEDGYDWPRFSGQICGKINQEDASTIRMRHALLFADAPLSLDEALARHLREHADDPTALTEMMLALDLRNEQERASAAMQECLERHPDAVPLRALAVVHAAIAGRWAEVAAAAGELDALTTYRPLARHLHHVVGVAQFRGGDVATARRIWEQGAAQPGDCELDDYVAFVTALQGDAVEDGGPAPAAARVAAAIRRADADLQQGDPRSALRAL
;
A
#
# COMPACT_ATOMS: atom_id res chain seq x y z
N GLU A 1 0.59 -39.56 104.78
CA GLU A 1 0.74 -38.10 105.01
C GLU A 1 2.14 -37.65 105.44
N ARG A 2 2.62 -37.96 106.66
CA ARG A 2 3.94 -37.46 107.16
C ARG A 2 5.15 -37.87 106.30
N ALA A 3 5.05 -38.98 105.58
CA ALA A 3 6.08 -39.47 104.67
C ALA A 3 5.99 -38.86 103.25
N GLY A 4 5.14 -37.86 103.00
CA GLY A 4 4.98 -37.23 101.68
C GLY A 4 4.21 -38.08 100.64
N LYS A 5 3.89 -39.33 100.97
CA LYS A 5 3.08 -40.23 100.15
C LYS A 5 1.58 -39.93 100.31
N LEU A 6 1.09 -38.92 99.60
CA LEU A 6 -0.29 -38.46 99.73
C LEU A 6 -1.28 -39.37 98.99
N ASP A 7 -0.89 -39.97 97.85
CA ASP A 7 -1.73 -40.92 97.09
C ASP A 7 -2.02 -42.20 97.89
N GLU A 8 -0.98 -42.83 98.41
CA GLU A 8 -1.11 -44.03 99.28
C GLU A 8 -1.98 -43.72 100.51
N ALA A 9 -1.91 -42.49 101.04
CA ALA A 9 -2.72 -42.07 102.19
C ALA A 9 -4.19 -41.79 101.82
N LEU A 10 -4.46 -41.30 100.60
CA LEU A 10 -5.81 -41.10 100.08
C LEU A 10 -6.51 -42.44 99.81
N ASP A 11 -5.80 -43.40 99.22
CA ASP A 11 -6.31 -44.74 98.95
C ASP A 11 -6.59 -45.50 100.25
N GLN A 12 -5.73 -45.34 101.27
CA GLN A 12 -5.98 -45.86 102.62
C GLN A 12 -7.22 -45.23 103.27
N LEU A 13 -7.45 -43.92 103.11
CA LEU A 13 -8.65 -43.24 103.63
C LEU A 13 -9.93 -43.66 102.90
N ARG A 14 -9.87 -43.85 101.57
CA ARG A 14 -10.98 -44.39 100.77
C ARG A 14 -11.31 -45.83 101.15
N GLY A 15 -10.29 -46.66 101.37
CA GLY A 15 -10.43 -48.02 101.89
C GLY A 15 -11.04 -48.05 103.29
N ALA A 16 -10.58 -47.17 104.20
CA ALA A 16 -11.14 -47.02 105.54
C ALA A 16 -12.61 -46.55 105.53
N ARG A 17 -12.97 -45.63 104.61
CA ARG A 17 -14.36 -45.17 104.39
C ARG A 17 -15.30 -46.30 103.96
N ALA A 18 -14.83 -47.23 103.11
CA ALA A 18 -15.62 -48.36 102.62
C ALA A 18 -15.99 -49.36 103.73
N LEU A 19 -15.16 -49.45 104.78
CA LEU A 19 -15.32 -50.36 105.91
C LEU A 19 -16.05 -49.76 107.12
N CYS A 20 -16.37 -48.46 107.09
CA CYS A 20 -16.94 -47.72 108.22
C CYS A 20 -18.48 -47.68 108.14
N SER A 21 -19.17 -48.19 109.17
CA SER A 21 -20.63 -48.23 109.28
C SER A 21 -21.26 -47.06 110.04
N ASP A 22 -20.44 -46.23 110.72
CA ASP A 22 -20.88 -45.07 111.49
C ASP A 22 -20.92 -43.81 110.60
N GLU A 23 -22.08 -43.14 110.59
CA GLU A 23 -22.36 -42.05 109.65
C GLU A 23 -21.56 -40.77 109.96
N ALA A 24 -21.30 -40.49 111.24
CA ALA A 24 -20.48 -39.36 111.67
C ALA A 24 -18.99 -39.57 111.37
N ALA A 25 -18.46 -40.78 111.60
CA ALA A 25 -17.10 -41.16 111.24
C ALA A 25 -16.90 -41.18 109.71
N ARG A 26 -17.91 -41.61 108.94
CA ARG A 26 -17.90 -41.51 107.47
C ARG A 26 -17.80 -40.07 106.99
N ALA A 27 -18.61 -39.15 107.53
CA ALA A 27 -18.56 -37.74 107.15
C ALA A 27 -17.19 -37.10 107.46
N ALA A 28 -16.57 -37.46 108.59
CA ALA A 28 -15.23 -37.00 108.96
C ALA A 28 -14.13 -37.56 108.03
N LEU A 29 -14.23 -38.85 107.66
CA LEU A 29 -13.34 -39.47 106.66
C LEU A 29 -13.53 -38.86 105.27
N ASP A 30 -14.75 -38.49 104.90
CA ASP A 30 -15.06 -37.84 103.62
C ASP A 30 -14.49 -36.42 103.54
N GLY A 31 -14.65 -35.61 104.59
CA GLY A 31 -14.03 -34.28 104.65
C GLY A 31 -12.50 -34.36 104.59
N ARG A 32 -11.91 -35.38 105.23
CA ARG A 32 -10.46 -35.58 105.23
C ARG A 32 -9.93 -36.15 103.91
N ALA A 33 -10.67 -37.07 103.29
CA ALA A 33 -10.36 -37.58 101.95
C ALA A 33 -10.53 -36.49 100.89
N ALA A 34 -11.52 -35.60 101.01
CA ALA A 34 -11.68 -34.45 100.13
C ALA A 34 -10.50 -33.47 100.26
N SER A 35 -10.11 -33.12 101.50
CA SER A 35 -8.93 -32.27 101.75
C SER A 35 -7.62 -32.91 101.27
N LEU A 36 -7.46 -34.23 101.42
CA LEU A 36 -6.28 -34.93 100.95
C LEU A 36 -6.27 -35.08 99.42
N ALA A 37 -7.42 -35.34 98.79
CA ALA A 37 -7.56 -35.36 97.34
C ALA A 37 -7.26 -33.98 96.73
N GLU A 38 -7.65 -32.89 97.38
CA GLU A 38 -7.30 -31.53 96.98
C GLU A 38 -5.78 -31.28 97.07
N ARG A 39 -5.12 -31.78 98.12
CA ARG A 39 -3.66 -31.69 98.27
C ARG A 39 -2.90 -32.55 97.26
N VAL A 40 -3.39 -33.76 96.99
CA VAL A 40 -2.89 -34.65 95.92
C VAL A 40 -3.04 -33.97 94.57
N GLY A 41 -4.21 -33.38 94.29
CA GLY A 41 -4.47 -32.60 93.09
C GLY A 41 -3.48 -31.45 92.93
N ARG A 42 -3.32 -30.60 93.96
CA ARG A 42 -2.35 -29.49 93.95
C ARG A 42 -0.90 -29.95 93.77
N GLN A 43 -0.52 -31.12 94.33
CA GLN A 43 0.82 -31.68 94.16
C GLN A 43 1.05 -32.22 92.75
N ALA A 44 0.04 -32.89 92.17
CA ALA A 44 0.08 -33.37 90.79
C ALA A 44 0.13 -32.21 89.79
N GLU A 45 -0.69 -31.18 90.00
CA GLU A 45 -0.66 -29.93 89.24
C GLU A 45 0.72 -29.23 89.32
N ALA A 46 1.29 -29.11 90.53
CA ALA A 46 2.61 -28.52 90.72
C ALA A 46 3.73 -29.34 90.05
N ALA A 47 3.62 -30.68 90.07
CA ALA A 47 4.55 -31.57 89.39
C ALA A 47 4.44 -31.45 87.86
N GLN A 48 3.22 -31.38 87.31
CA GLN A 48 2.97 -31.15 85.89
C GLN A 48 3.53 -29.80 85.43
N VAL A 49 3.24 -28.71 86.16
CA VAL A 49 3.80 -27.38 85.88
C VAL A 49 5.33 -27.42 85.90
N THR A 50 5.93 -28.07 86.90
CA THR A 50 7.40 -28.16 87.02
C THR A 50 8.02 -28.97 85.87
N ALA A 51 7.40 -30.08 85.48
CA ALA A 51 7.85 -30.88 84.35
C ALA A 51 7.78 -30.12 83.02
N VAL A 52 6.68 -29.39 82.78
CA VAL A 52 6.51 -28.57 81.56
C VAL A 52 7.49 -27.39 81.55
N VAL A 53 7.70 -26.71 82.69
CA VAL A 53 8.70 -25.63 82.80
C VAL A 53 10.11 -26.14 82.49
N ALA A 54 10.51 -27.28 83.08
CA ALA A 54 11.82 -27.88 82.82
C ALA A 54 11.98 -28.25 81.34
N ALA A 55 10.97 -28.92 80.76
CA ALA A 55 11.00 -29.31 79.35
C ALA A 55 11.06 -28.11 78.39
N LEU A 56 10.38 -27.00 78.72
CA LEU A 56 10.42 -25.77 77.92
C LEU A 56 11.74 -24.99 78.06
N THR A 57 12.52 -25.25 79.10
CA THR A 57 13.80 -24.56 79.34
C THR A 57 14.99 -25.33 78.74
N ASP A 58 14.97 -26.67 78.83
CA ASP A 58 16.12 -27.52 78.49
C ASP A 58 16.06 -28.16 77.09
N SER A 59 14.92 -28.08 76.39
CA SER A 59 14.76 -28.76 75.09
C SER A 59 15.27 -27.93 73.92
N GLN A 60 16.05 -28.56 73.04
CA GLN A 60 16.37 -28.01 71.71
C GLN A 60 15.20 -28.15 70.71
N ASP A 61 14.24 -29.06 70.98
CA ASP A 61 13.02 -29.23 70.20
C ASP A 61 11.82 -28.71 71.01
N ALA A 62 11.26 -27.58 70.57
CA ALA A 62 10.16 -26.92 71.26
C ALA A 62 8.80 -27.60 71.04
N GLU A 63 8.64 -28.51 70.06
CA GLU A 63 7.32 -29.03 69.69
C GLU A 63 6.69 -29.87 70.81
N ALA A 64 7.44 -30.82 71.38
CA ALA A 64 6.94 -31.72 72.43
C ALA A 64 6.65 -30.99 73.76
N PRO A 65 7.50 -30.08 74.25
CA PRO A 65 7.20 -29.26 75.42
C PRO A 65 5.99 -28.34 75.23
N LEU A 66 5.83 -27.71 74.06
CA LEU A 66 4.68 -26.84 73.76
C LEU A 66 3.37 -27.63 73.63
N THR A 67 3.44 -28.86 73.12
CA THR A 67 2.28 -29.78 73.14
C THR A 67 1.86 -30.11 74.56
N SER A 68 2.84 -30.37 75.44
CA SER A 68 2.60 -30.64 76.86
C SER A 68 2.00 -29.43 77.59
N TYR A 69 2.45 -28.21 77.24
CA TYR A 69 1.88 -26.96 77.74
C TYR A 69 0.41 -26.77 77.36
N LEU A 70 0.04 -27.01 76.10
CA LEU A 70 -1.36 -26.89 75.65
C LEU A 70 -2.29 -27.95 76.26
N GLY A 71 -1.74 -29.07 76.73
CA GLY A 71 -2.47 -30.08 77.50
C GLY A 71 -2.79 -29.68 78.94
N LEU A 72 -2.25 -28.56 79.43
CA LEU A 72 -2.54 -28.04 80.76
C LEU A 72 -3.82 -27.21 80.80
N ASP A 73 -4.51 -27.28 81.93
CA ASP A 73 -5.62 -26.38 82.25
C ASP A 73 -5.18 -24.91 82.25
N ARG A 74 -6.11 -24.00 81.95
CA ARG A 74 -5.83 -22.58 81.77
C ARG A 74 -5.11 -21.94 82.96
N HIS A 75 -5.47 -22.29 84.20
CA HIS A 75 -4.80 -21.76 85.39
C HIS A 75 -3.36 -22.28 85.52
N LEU A 76 -3.10 -23.53 85.15
CA LEU A 76 -1.75 -24.11 85.15
C LEU A 76 -0.87 -23.53 84.05
N ARG A 77 -1.42 -23.27 82.86
CA ARG A 77 -0.73 -22.55 81.78
C ARG A 77 -0.27 -21.16 82.22
N GLN A 78 -1.10 -20.46 82.99
CA GLN A 78 -0.74 -19.15 83.56
C GLN A 78 0.42 -19.27 84.56
N VAL A 79 0.40 -20.28 85.45
CA VAL A 79 1.51 -20.52 86.39
C VAL A 79 2.81 -20.87 85.66
N VAL A 80 2.75 -21.66 84.59
CA VAL A 80 3.92 -21.95 83.73
C VAL A 80 4.45 -20.67 83.09
N ALA A 81 3.57 -19.84 82.52
CA ALA A 81 3.96 -18.57 81.89
C ALA A 81 4.60 -17.59 82.88
N GLU A 82 4.08 -17.49 84.10
CA GLU A 82 4.67 -16.66 85.18
C GLU A 82 6.07 -17.12 85.58
N ARG A 83 6.30 -18.44 85.66
CA ARG A 83 7.61 -19.00 85.99
C ARG A 83 8.65 -18.82 84.88
N LEU A 84 8.20 -18.79 83.63
CA LEU A 84 9.07 -18.67 82.46
C LEU A 84 9.31 -17.24 82.01
N GLN A 85 8.87 -16.21 82.73
CA GLN A 85 8.97 -14.78 82.31
C GLN A 85 10.34 -14.29 81.82
N LYS A 86 11.43 -14.99 82.14
CA LYS A 86 12.81 -14.64 81.73
C LYS A 86 13.41 -15.56 80.65
N ALA A 87 12.68 -16.56 80.19
CA ALA A 87 13.14 -17.49 79.16
C ALA A 87 12.74 -17.01 77.76
N ASP A 88 13.52 -17.37 76.74
CA ASP A 88 13.25 -16.97 75.35
C ASP A 88 11.90 -17.47 74.82
N ILE A 89 11.41 -18.61 75.34
CA ILE A 89 10.11 -19.18 75.00
C ILE A 89 8.92 -18.43 75.63
N ALA A 90 9.17 -17.49 76.56
CA ALA A 90 8.11 -16.75 77.25
C ALA A 90 7.20 -15.98 76.29
N ASP A 91 7.76 -15.47 75.20
CA ASP A 91 7.02 -14.69 74.18
C ASP A 91 6.06 -15.57 73.37
N VAL A 92 6.33 -16.88 73.27
CA VAL A 92 5.58 -17.85 72.45
C VAL A 92 4.28 -18.28 73.14
N LEU A 93 4.28 -18.40 74.47
CA LEU A 93 3.14 -18.93 75.23
C LEU A 93 1.86 -18.06 75.07
N PRO A 94 1.92 -16.72 75.17
CA PRO A 94 0.75 -15.86 74.93
C PRO A 94 0.20 -15.98 73.50
N TRP A 95 1.06 -16.24 72.51
CA TRP A 95 0.63 -16.41 71.12
C TRP A 95 -0.14 -17.71 70.93
N LEU A 96 0.31 -18.81 71.55
CA LEU A 96 -0.41 -20.08 71.54
C LEU A 96 -1.76 -20.00 72.26
N ASP A 97 -1.80 -19.33 73.41
CA ASP A 97 -3.04 -19.11 74.17
C ASP A 97 -4.06 -18.26 73.39
N ALA A 98 -3.61 -17.30 72.58
CA ALA A 98 -4.48 -16.50 71.73
C ALA A 98 -5.11 -17.28 70.55
N ILE A 99 -4.48 -18.37 70.11
CA ILE A 99 -5.00 -19.25 69.06
C ILE A 99 -6.07 -20.19 69.62
N ASP A 100 -5.86 -20.67 70.85
CA ASP A 100 -6.71 -21.64 71.57
C ASP A 100 -7.06 -22.88 70.73
N PRO A 101 -6.06 -23.70 70.34
CA PRO A 101 -6.28 -24.82 69.43
C PRO A 101 -7.01 -25.98 70.12
N SER A 102 -8.06 -26.50 69.46
CA SER A 102 -8.70 -27.76 69.89
C SER A 102 -7.70 -28.93 69.84
N PRO A 103 -7.84 -29.96 70.71
CA PRO A 103 -6.90 -31.08 70.78
C PRO A 103 -6.73 -31.81 69.43
N GLY A 104 -5.50 -32.25 69.12
CA GLY A 104 -5.17 -33.10 67.98
C GLY A 104 -4.43 -32.38 66.85
N ARG A 105 -4.82 -32.61 65.58
CA ARG A 105 -4.11 -32.07 64.39
C ARG A 105 -3.95 -30.54 64.41
N ARG A 106 -4.92 -29.82 64.97
CA ARG A 106 -4.90 -28.35 65.11
C ARG A 106 -3.88 -27.86 66.14
N THR A 107 -3.56 -28.67 67.15
CA THR A 107 -2.52 -28.35 68.16
C THR A 107 -1.15 -28.28 67.51
N ARG A 108 -0.76 -29.29 66.72
CA ARG A 108 0.52 -29.31 66.00
C ARG A 108 0.62 -28.13 65.02
N GLU A 109 -0.44 -27.88 64.26
CA GLU A 109 -0.49 -26.75 63.31
C GLU A 109 -0.33 -25.39 63.99
N ALA A 110 -0.96 -25.18 65.16
CA ALA A 110 -0.79 -23.97 65.95
C ALA A 110 0.64 -23.82 66.50
N ILE A 111 1.25 -24.91 66.98
CA ILE A 111 2.64 -24.90 67.44
C ILE A 111 3.59 -24.54 66.30
N THR A 112 3.48 -25.20 65.15
CA THR A 112 4.29 -24.89 63.96
C THR A 112 4.11 -23.44 63.53
N ALA A 113 2.87 -22.93 63.53
CA ALA A 113 2.58 -21.55 63.16
C ALA A 113 3.24 -20.53 64.12
N VAL A 114 3.21 -20.78 65.43
CA VAL A 114 3.80 -19.86 66.41
C VAL A 114 5.33 -19.92 66.41
N LEU A 115 5.93 -21.09 66.18
CA LEU A 115 7.37 -21.21 65.97
C LEU A 115 7.81 -20.51 64.68
N ALA A 116 7.04 -20.64 63.59
CA ALA A 116 7.28 -19.89 62.35
C ALA A 116 7.17 -18.37 62.55
N LEU A 117 6.28 -17.89 63.43
CA LEU A 117 6.22 -16.49 63.83
C LEU A 117 7.48 -16.04 64.60
N LEU A 118 7.98 -16.86 65.53
CA LEU A 118 9.22 -16.59 66.25
C LEU A 118 10.41 -16.49 65.29
N ASP A 119 10.51 -17.42 64.34
CA ASP A 119 11.53 -17.42 63.29
C ASP A 119 11.40 -16.19 62.38
N ALA A 120 10.18 -15.83 61.97
CA ALA A 120 9.94 -14.64 61.15
C ALA A 120 10.30 -13.35 61.88
N ARG A 121 10.02 -13.25 63.18
CA ARG A 121 10.44 -12.12 64.03
C ARG A 121 11.96 -12.02 64.09
N SER A 122 12.62 -13.16 64.29
CA SER A 122 14.08 -13.25 64.32
C SER A 122 14.70 -12.87 62.98
N ALA A 123 14.12 -13.32 61.86
CA ALA A 123 14.57 -12.96 60.51
C ALA A 123 14.44 -11.44 60.27
N LEU A 124 13.32 -10.82 60.61
CA LEU A 124 13.15 -9.37 60.52
C LEU A 124 14.15 -8.59 61.36
N SER A 125 14.49 -9.07 62.56
CA SER A 125 15.47 -8.39 63.42
C SER A 125 16.88 -8.35 62.80
N ARG A 126 17.18 -9.30 61.91
CA ARG A 126 18.41 -9.35 61.12
C ARG A 126 18.31 -8.63 59.77
N GLY A 127 17.16 -8.02 59.45
CA GLY A 127 16.91 -7.36 58.17
C GLY A 127 16.53 -8.30 57.03
N ASP A 128 16.16 -9.55 57.31
CA ASP A 128 15.76 -10.52 56.28
C ASP A 128 14.23 -10.61 56.18
N ALA A 129 13.65 -9.64 55.47
CA ALA A 129 12.21 -9.54 55.30
C ALA A 129 11.63 -10.64 54.39
N SER A 130 12.41 -11.16 53.42
CA SER A 130 12.00 -12.26 52.55
C SER A 130 11.79 -13.54 53.35
N THR A 131 12.80 -13.96 54.11
CA THR A 131 12.67 -15.16 54.96
C THR A 131 11.56 -15.00 55.98
N ALA A 132 11.36 -13.81 56.54
CA ALA A 132 10.24 -13.56 57.45
C ALA A 132 8.87 -13.74 56.78
N SER A 133 8.70 -13.20 55.56
CA SER A 133 7.48 -13.34 54.77
C SER A 133 7.24 -14.81 54.39
N ASP A 134 8.27 -15.51 53.89
CA ASP A 134 8.18 -16.91 53.45
C ASP A 134 7.84 -17.87 54.59
N ARG A 135 8.45 -17.65 55.77
CA ARG A 135 8.16 -18.44 56.98
C ARG A 135 6.75 -18.21 57.49
N LEU A 136 6.28 -16.95 57.47
CA LEU A 136 4.99 -16.59 58.07
C LEU A 136 3.80 -16.84 57.14
N GLY A 137 3.98 -16.69 55.83
CA GLY A 137 2.94 -16.75 54.80
C GLY A 137 2.01 -17.97 54.89
N PRO A 138 2.54 -19.21 54.94
CA PRO A 138 1.73 -20.43 55.05
C PRO A 138 0.86 -20.51 56.32
N HIS A 139 1.15 -19.69 57.34
CA HIS A 139 0.57 -19.80 58.67
C HIS A 139 -0.32 -18.60 59.07
N LEU A 140 -0.47 -17.58 58.22
CA LEU A 140 -1.23 -16.36 58.54
C LEU A 140 -2.69 -16.62 58.91
N SER A 141 -3.34 -17.62 58.30
CA SER A 141 -4.72 -18.01 58.61
C SER A 141 -4.88 -18.53 60.04
N THR A 142 -3.90 -19.30 60.50
CA THR A 142 -3.84 -19.90 61.83
C THR A 142 -3.49 -18.84 62.88
N LEU A 143 -2.66 -17.86 62.50
CA LEU A 143 -2.21 -16.77 63.37
C LEU A 143 -3.12 -15.53 63.39
N LYS A 144 -4.31 -15.57 62.77
CA LYS A 144 -5.19 -14.39 62.61
C LYS A 144 -5.58 -13.67 63.91
N ARG A 145 -5.55 -14.38 65.05
CA ARG A 145 -5.86 -13.85 66.40
C ARG A 145 -4.63 -13.31 67.14
N VAL A 146 -3.43 -13.56 66.64
CA VAL A 146 -2.17 -13.11 67.24
C VAL A 146 -1.83 -11.73 66.66
N SER A 147 -1.91 -10.68 67.47
CA SER A 147 -1.59 -9.31 67.07
C SER A 147 -0.14 -9.16 66.57
N GLU A 148 0.77 -9.90 67.18
CA GLU A 148 2.18 -9.91 66.80
C GLU A 148 2.40 -10.44 65.38
N ALA A 149 1.67 -11.48 64.97
CA ALA A 149 1.74 -12.01 63.61
C ALA A 149 1.34 -10.97 62.57
N LYS A 150 0.28 -10.20 62.84
CA LYS A 150 -0.13 -9.08 61.97
C LYS A 150 0.94 -7.98 61.91
N ARG A 151 1.59 -7.67 63.04
CA ARG A 151 2.65 -6.66 63.13
C ARG A 151 3.90 -7.10 62.35
N VAL A 152 4.34 -8.34 62.54
CA VAL A 152 5.47 -8.95 61.83
C VAL A 152 5.19 -9.02 60.34
N ALA A 153 4.02 -9.55 59.93
CA ALA A 153 3.63 -9.61 58.52
C ALA A 153 3.60 -8.23 57.87
N LYS A 154 2.93 -7.25 58.50
CA LYS A 154 2.86 -5.88 57.99
C LYS A 154 4.25 -5.25 57.85
N ARG A 155 5.14 -5.49 58.83
CA ARG A 155 6.51 -4.97 58.78
C ARG A 155 7.34 -5.65 57.69
N ALA A 156 7.25 -6.97 57.53
CA ALA A 156 7.91 -7.70 56.45
C ALA A 156 7.43 -7.24 55.07
N THR A 157 6.12 -7.08 54.88
CA THR A 157 5.56 -6.55 53.64
C THR A 157 6.05 -5.13 53.36
N ALA A 158 6.00 -4.23 54.35
CA ALA A 158 6.47 -2.85 54.18
C ALA A 158 7.98 -2.78 53.85
N GLU A 159 8.78 -3.67 54.45
CA GLU A 159 10.22 -3.74 54.19
C GLU A 159 10.51 -4.29 52.77
N LEU A 160 9.82 -5.34 52.34
CA LEU A 160 9.92 -5.87 50.98
C LEU A 160 9.44 -4.86 49.93
N GLU A 161 8.35 -4.14 50.19
CA GLU A 161 7.88 -3.05 49.31
C GLU A 161 8.92 -1.92 49.23
N ARG A 162 9.58 -1.60 50.33
CA ARG A 162 10.67 -0.60 50.37
C ARG A 162 11.88 -1.06 49.56
N GLU A 163 12.29 -2.31 49.70
CA GLU A 163 13.39 -2.91 48.92
C GLU A 163 13.05 -2.94 47.42
N ARG A 164 11.83 -3.36 47.05
CA ARG A 164 11.37 -3.38 45.66
C ARG A 164 11.28 -1.98 45.06
N ARG A 165 10.82 -1.00 45.84
CA ARG A 165 10.78 0.40 45.41
C ARG A 165 12.20 0.94 45.19
N ALA A 166 13.12 0.73 46.13
CA ALA A 166 14.52 1.13 45.98
C ALA A 166 15.17 0.48 44.74
N ALA A 167 14.99 -0.83 44.55
CA ALA A 167 15.49 -1.52 43.36
C ALA A 167 14.88 -1.00 42.05
N SER A 168 13.60 -0.62 42.07
CA SER A 168 12.92 -0.02 40.91
C SER A 168 13.43 1.40 40.62
N GLU A 169 13.68 2.21 41.65
CA GLU A 169 14.28 3.55 41.53
C GLU A 169 15.71 3.46 40.98
N ASP A 170 16.53 2.51 41.47
CA ASP A 170 17.87 2.24 40.96
C ASP A 170 17.83 1.80 39.49
N ALA A 171 16.89 0.91 39.13
CA ALA A 171 16.70 0.47 37.75
C ALA A 171 16.24 1.61 36.82
N LEU A 172 15.34 2.49 37.28
CA LEU A 172 14.91 3.68 36.54
C LEU A 172 16.05 4.66 36.32
N SER A 173 16.85 4.92 37.37
CA SER A 173 18.05 5.76 37.30
C SER A 173 19.06 5.19 36.29
N ALA A 174 19.33 3.89 36.38
CA ALA A 174 20.23 3.19 35.45
C ALA A 174 19.72 3.21 34.00
N ALA A 175 18.41 3.03 33.80
CA ALA A 175 17.78 3.11 32.48
C ALA A 175 17.91 4.53 31.89
N ARG A 176 17.71 5.57 32.70
CA ARG A 176 17.89 6.98 32.29
C ARG A 176 19.34 7.26 31.90
N SER A 177 20.30 6.87 32.73
CA SER A 177 21.72 7.06 32.40
C SER A 177 22.18 6.23 31.19
N ALA A 178 21.61 5.04 30.97
CA ALA A 178 21.88 4.25 29.77
C ALA A 178 21.33 4.94 28.51
N LEU A 179 20.11 5.48 28.58
CA LEU A 179 19.49 6.23 27.50
C LEU A 179 20.28 7.51 27.16
N GLU A 180 20.72 8.27 28.17
CA GLU A 180 21.57 9.47 27.99
C GLU A 180 22.91 9.16 27.29
N ARG A 181 23.45 7.95 27.49
CA ARG A 181 24.65 7.47 26.79
C ARG A 181 24.37 6.87 25.41
N GLY A 182 23.10 6.73 25.02
CA GLY A 182 22.68 6.09 23.77
C GLY A 182 22.71 4.56 23.78
N ASP A 183 22.86 3.91 24.95
CA ASP A 183 22.83 2.45 25.08
C ASP A 183 21.38 1.95 25.23
N LEU A 184 20.68 1.84 24.10
CA LEU A 184 19.25 1.52 24.05
C LEU A 184 18.91 0.10 24.52
N ASP A 185 19.84 -0.84 24.34
CA ASP A 185 19.66 -2.22 24.79
C ASP A 185 19.75 -2.30 26.31
N GLU A 186 20.77 -1.65 26.91
CA GLU A 186 20.88 -1.60 28.36
C GLU A 186 19.74 -0.82 29.00
N ALA A 187 19.34 0.32 28.41
CA ALA A 187 18.17 1.07 28.88
C ALA A 187 16.90 0.20 28.90
N GLY A 188 16.67 -0.58 27.84
CA GLY A 188 15.55 -1.52 27.76
C GLY A 188 15.65 -2.65 28.80
N ARG A 189 16.84 -3.22 29.01
CA ARG A 189 17.07 -4.24 30.05
C ARG A 189 16.81 -3.71 31.45
N MET A 190 17.25 -2.49 31.75
CA MET A 190 17.03 -1.88 33.06
C MET A 190 15.56 -1.51 33.27
N LEU A 191 14.89 -0.97 32.25
CA LEU A 191 13.46 -0.68 32.33
C LEU A 191 12.61 -1.94 32.53
N ALA A 192 13.01 -3.07 31.93
CA ALA A 192 12.34 -4.37 32.13
C ALA A 192 12.50 -4.94 33.55
N ARG A 193 13.48 -4.46 34.35
CA ARG A 193 13.68 -4.85 35.76
C ARG A 193 12.83 -4.03 36.73
N VAL A 194 12.19 -2.95 36.28
CA VAL A 194 11.35 -2.09 37.11
C VAL A 194 10.06 -2.82 37.48
N ASP A 195 9.76 -2.94 38.78
CA ASP A 195 8.49 -3.48 39.24
C ASP A 195 7.42 -2.38 39.15
N ARG A 196 6.59 -2.47 38.11
CA ARG A 196 5.50 -1.50 37.84
C ARG A 196 4.46 -1.42 38.96
N ALA A 197 4.39 -2.41 39.87
CA ALA A 197 3.45 -2.35 41.00
C ALA A 197 3.88 -1.37 42.10
N VAL A 198 5.17 -1.01 42.16
CA VAL A 198 5.73 -0.13 43.20
C VAL A 198 6.38 1.13 42.65
N ALA A 199 6.69 1.17 41.35
CA ALA A 199 7.22 2.33 40.65
C ALA A 199 6.10 3.32 40.25
N SER A 200 6.46 4.61 40.14
CA SER A 200 5.54 5.64 39.65
C SER A 200 5.35 5.52 38.14
N GLU A 201 4.09 5.45 37.68
CA GLU A 201 3.77 5.45 36.25
C GLU A 201 4.25 6.75 35.57
N GLU A 202 4.24 7.87 36.30
CA GLU A 202 4.74 9.17 35.84
C GLU A 202 6.25 9.17 35.55
N ASP A 203 7.02 8.24 36.14
CA ASP A 203 8.46 8.11 35.88
C ASP A 203 8.78 7.04 34.82
N VAL A 204 8.01 5.94 34.80
CA VAL A 204 8.23 4.81 33.90
C VAL A 204 7.82 5.15 32.48
N GLU A 205 6.64 5.74 32.29
CA GLU A 205 6.04 5.91 30.97
C GLU A 205 6.83 6.92 30.09
N PRO A 206 7.26 8.09 30.59
CA PRO A 206 8.09 9.00 29.79
C PRO A 206 9.41 8.37 29.37
N LEU A 207 10.03 7.55 30.22
CA LEU A 207 11.29 6.87 29.90
C LEU A 207 11.09 5.74 28.88
N ALA A 208 9.98 5.01 28.96
CA ALA A 208 9.58 4.01 27.97
C ALA A 208 9.34 4.65 26.59
N GLN A 209 8.60 5.77 26.56
CA GLN A 209 8.36 6.54 25.34
C GLN A 209 9.66 7.10 24.77
N ALA A 210 10.54 7.66 25.60
CA ALA A 210 11.84 8.17 25.17
C ALA A 210 12.73 7.07 24.59
N LEU A 211 12.73 5.86 25.19
CA LEU A 211 13.45 4.70 24.65
C LEU A 211 12.90 4.27 23.29
N GLU A 212 11.58 4.20 23.13
CA GLU A 212 10.95 3.82 21.86
C GLU A 212 11.22 4.85 20.76
N LEU A 213 11.12 6.14 21.08
CA LEU A 213 11.49 7.23 20.18
C LEU A 213 12.97 7.13 19.77
N ALA A 214 13.88 6.85 20.71
CA ALA A 214 15.30 6.69 20.42
C ALA A 214 15.59 5.48 19.52
N ARG A 215 14.89 4.34 19.71
CA ARG A 215 14.99 3.16 18.83
C ARG A 215 14.47 3.44 17.42
N ARG A 216 13.32 4.11 17.33
CA ARG A 216 12.77 4.54 16.04
C ARG A 216 13.73 5.49 15.33
N LYS A 217 14.29 6.49 16.03
CA LYS A 217 15.31 7.39 15.48
C LYS A 217 16.53 6.60 14.99
N GLY A 218 17.06 5.67 15.79
CA GLY A 218 18.19 4.81 15.40
C GLY A 218 17.93 4.00 14.12
N THR A 219 16.72 3.46 13.96
CA THR A 219 16.31 2.73 12.75
C THR A 219 16.26 3.66 11.53
N LEU A 220 15.64 4.84 11.67
CA LEU A 220 15.58 5.85 10.60
C LEU A 220 16.98 6.36 10.22
N LEU A 221 17.89 6.53 11.18
CA LEU A 221 19.28 6.91 10.93
C LEU A 221 20.03 5.87 10.09
N ALA A 222 19.84 4.58 10.40
CA ALA A 222 20.43 3.49 9.63
C ALA A 222 19.84 3.41 8.21
N GLN A 223 18.52 3.56 8.07
CA GLN A 223 17.84 3.62 6.77
C GLN A 223 18.32 4.82 5.95
N TYR A 224 18.41 6.00 6.55
CA TYR A 224 18.94 7.19 5.90
C TYR A 224 20.36 6.96 5.35
N ALA A 225 21.25 6.38 6.16
CA ALA A 225 22.61 6.09 5.74
C ALA A 225 22.65 5.06 4.58
N ALA A 226 21.81 4.03 4.62
CA ALA A 226 21.69 3.05 3.55
C ALA A 226 21.23 3.70 2.24
N MET A 227 20.10 4.42 2.25
CA MET A 227 19.54 5.08 1.07
C MET A 227 20.50 6.11 0.47
N ARG A 228 21.21 6.86 1.31
CA ARG A 228 22.22 7.82 0.86
C ARG A 228 23.41 7.13 0.19
N ASN A 229 23.83 5.96 0.67
CA ASN A 229 24.92 5.19 0.07
C ASN A 229 24.51 4.54 -1.26
N GLU A 230 23.25 4.15 -1.39
CA GLU A 230 22.67 3.60 -2.63
C GLU A 230 22.39 4.68 -3.69
N GLY A 231 22.40 5.96 -3.30
CA GLY A 231 22.09 7.08 -4.18
C GLY A 231 20.58 7.34 -4.35
N ASP A 232 19.73 6.70 -3.53
CA ASP A 232 18.29 6.97 -3.50
C ASP A 232 18.01 8.25 -2.69
N LEU A 233 18.18 9.38 -3.37
CA LEU A 233 18.01 10.71 -2.77
C LEU A 233 16.57 10.97 -2.33
N VAL A 234 15.57 10.44 -3.05
CA VAL A 234 14.15 10.67 -2.78
C VAL A 234 13.75 9.98 -1.47
N THR A 235 14.09 8.70 -1.33
CA THR A 235 13.82 7.95 -0.09
C THR A 235 14.66 8.49 1.07
N ALA A 236 15.93 8.85 0.85
CA ALA A 236 16.74 9.49 1.88
C ALA A 236 16.13 10.81 2.39
N ARG A 237 15.56 11.63 1.50
CA ARG A 237 14.86 12.88 1.88
C ARG A 237 13.61 12.59 2.69
N LYS A 238 12.81 11.60 2.30
CA LYS A 238 11.62 11.17 3.06
C LYS A 238 12.01 10.74 4.48
N VAL A 239 13.02 9.87 4.61
CA VAL A 239 13.51 9.40 5.92
C VAL A 239 14.06 10.56 6.76
N ALA A 240 14.78 11.51 6.14
CA ALA A 240 15.22 12.72 6.84
C ALA A 240 14.02 13.56 7.35
N GLY A 241 12.94 13.68 6.57
CA GLY A 241 11.69 14.29 7.00
C GLY A 241 11.08 13.60 8.22
N GLU A 242 10.99 12.27 8.21
CA GLU A 242 10.50 11.50 9.36
C GLU A 242 11.36 11.69 10.63
N ILE A 243 12.68 11.88 10.47
CA ILE A 243 13.59 12.21 11.58
C ILE A 243 13.31 13.62 12.10
N VAL A 244 13.07 14.60 11.21
CA VAL A 244 12.67 15.98 11.60
C VAL A 244 11.34 15.96 12.36
N ASP A 245 10.36 15.18 11.91
CA ASP A 245 9.07 15.08 12.60
C ASP A 245 9.20 14.42 13.99
N LEU A 246 10.13 13.46 14.12
CA LEU A 246 10.42 12.76 15.37
C LEU A 246 11.21 13.62 16.37
N ASP A 247 12.13 14.46 15.87
CA ASP A 247 12.94 15.38 16.67
C ASP A 247 13.03 16.76 15.99
N PRO A 248 11.99 17.60 16.12
CA PRO A 248 11.93 18.91 15.47
C PRO A 248 12.97 19.91 15.99
N THR A 249 13.64 19.58 17.11
CA THR A 249 14.62 20.46 17.74
C THR A 249 16.01 20.34 17.12
N ASP A 250 16.30 19.24 16.43
CA ASP A 250 17.57 19.02 15.74
C ASP A 250 17.57 19.67 14.34
N ALA A 251 17.91 20.96 14.32
CA ALA A 251 17.97 21.76 13.08
C ALA A 251 18.93 21.18 12.01
N SER A 252 19.85 20.29 12.38
CA SER A 252 20.76 19.66 11.42
C SER A 252 20.02 18.72 10.45
N TRP A 253 18.92 18.10 10.89
CA TRP A 253 18.11 17.23 10.01
C TRP A 253 17.25 18.01 9.04
N THR A 254 16.75 19.17 9.44
CA THR A 254 16.10 20.11 8.52
C THR A 254 17.07 20.54 7.43
N SER A 255 18.29 20.96 7.80
CA SER A 255 19.35 21.30 6.83
C SER A 255 19.65 20.13 5.89
N ARG A 256 19.83 18.91 6.41
CA ARG A 256 20.09 17.71 5.58
C ARG A 256 18.94 17.38 4.63
N ARG A 257 17.69 17.54 5.07
CA ARG A 257 16.51 17.31 4.23
C ARG A 257 16.46 18.33 3.08
N ASP A 258 16.79 19.58 3.37
CA ASP A 258 16.79 20.67 2.38
C ASP A 258 17.99 20.55 1.42
N GLU A 259 19.18 20.16 1.92
CA GLU A 259 20.34 19.80 1.08
C GLU A 259 20.02 18.64 0.11
N LEU A 260 19.28 17.62 0.57
CA LEU A 260 18.83 16.54 -0.31
C LEU A 260 17.81 17.01 -1.34
N LEU A 261 16.95 17.96 -0.99
CA LEU A 261 16.02 18.56 -1.94
C LEU A 261 16.76 19.28 -3.06
N ASP A 262 17.78 20.07 -2.72
CA ASP A 262 18.61 20.76 -3.72
C ASP A 262 19.39 19.75 -4.56
N ALA A 263 19.95 18.71 -3.94
CA ALA A 263 20.61 17.62 -4.67
C ALA A 263 19.68 16.88 -5.65
N ILE A 264 18.41 16.65 -5.26
CA ILE A 264 17.40 16.07 -6.16
C ILE A 264 17.12 17.02 -7.33
N ARG A 265 16.89 18.31 -7.05
CA ARG A 265 16.63 19.31 -8.10
C ARG A 265 17.75 19.39 -9.11
N ASP A 266 18.99 19.39 -8.64
CA ASP A 266 20.18 19.43 -9.49
C ASP A 266 20.33 18.13 -10.30
N ALA A 267 20.23 16.97 -9.66
CA ALA A 267 20.42 15.68 -10.30
C ALA A 267 19.33 15.38 -11.35
N TRP A 268 18.08 15.76 -11.05
CA TRP A 268 16.91 15.50 -11.89
C TRP A 268 16.54 16.71 -12.76
N GLN A 269 17.33 17.78 -12.72
CA GLN A 269 17.12 18.99 -13.54
C GLN A 269 15.67 19.51 -13.47
N ILE A 270 15.12 19.60 -12.26
CA ILE A 270 13.73 19.98 -12.05
C ILE A 270 13.54 21.46 -12.35
N GLN A 271 12.58 21.76 -13.23
CA GLN A 271 12.23 23.10 -13.65
C GLN A 271 10.72 23.29 -13.50
N THR A 272 10.33 24.43 -12.92
CA THR A 272 8.93 24.84 -12.82
C THR A 272 8.77 26.14 -13.57
N VAL A 273 7.84 26.15 -14.52
CA VAL A 273 7.47 27.35 -15.27
C VAL A 273 6.03 27.70 -14.94
N VAL A 274 5.83 28.87 -14.35
CA VAL A 274 4.51 29.45 -14.11
C VAL A 274 4.18 30.34 -15.29
N ILE A 275 3.01 30.12 -15.88
CA ILE A 275 2.51 30.90 -17.01
C ILE A 275 1.62 32.01 -16.46
N GLU A 276 2.04 33.27 -16.65
CA GLU A 276 1.33 34.46 -16.19
C GLU A 276 0.66 35.16 -17.39
N GLY A 277 -0.67 35.33 -17.34
CA GLY A 277 -1.44 36.06 -18.33
C GLY A 277 -2.18 35.18 -19.35
N ASP A 278 -2.90 35.84 -20.26
CA ASP A 278 -3.54 35.21 -21.43
C ASP A 278 -2.52 35.02 -22.55
N ASP A 279 -1.37 34.39 -22.24
CA ASP A 279 -0.31 34.16 -23.22
C ASP A 279 -0.77 33.04 -24.17
N GLU A 280 -1.49 33.43 -25.23
CA GLU A 280 -2.04 32.57 -26.29
C GLU A 280 -0.96 31.77 -27.05
N THR A 281 0.32 31.97 -26.75
CA THR A 281 1.48 31.40 -27.46
C THR A 281 1.75 29.93 -27.12
N LEU A 282 1.38 29.45 -25.93
CA LEU A 282 1.62 28.05 -25.50
C LEU A 282 0.51 27.06 -25.92
N SER A 283 -0.48 27.57 -26.64
CA SER A 283 -1.64 26.85 -27.19
C SER A 283 -1.29 25.57 -27.96
N PRO A 284 -0.25 25.50 -28.83
CA PRO A 284 0.00 24.35 -29.72
C PRO A 284 0.29 23.04 -28.99
N TRP A 285 0.81 23.11 -27.77
CA TRP A 285 1.14 21.95 -26.94
C TRP A 285 -0.10 21.25 -26.38
N GLY A 286 -1.20 22.00 -26.22
CA GLY A 286 -2.53 21.44 -25.95
C GLY A 286 -3.06 20.56 -27.09
N ARG A 287 -2.49 20.63 -28.29
CA ARG A 287 -2.81 19.72 -29.40
C ARG A 287 -2.13 18.38 -29.27
N GLN A 288 -0.98 18.31 -28.59
CA GLN A 288 -0.26 17.06 -28.34
C GLN A 288 -1.04 16.14 -27.38
N LEU A 289 -1.84 16.72 -26.47
CA LEU A 289 -2.89 16.03 -25.69
C LEU A 289 -3.88 15.25 -26.57
N MET A 290 -4.15 15.73 -27.79
CA MET A 290 -5.20 15.21 -28.67
C MET A 290 -4.68 14.23 -29.73
N LEU A 291 -3.37 14.20 -29.97
CA LEU A 291 -2.75 13.33 -30.98
C LEU A 291 -2.48 11.90 -30.47
N HIS A 292 -2.48 11.70 -29.15
CA HIS A 292 -2.38 10.38 -28.56
C HIS A 292 -3.78 9.86 -28.25
N GLU A 293 -4.34 9.09 -29.20
CA GLU A 293 -5.71 8.55 -29.19
C GLU A 293 -6.03 7.62 -27.99
N VAL A 294 -5.20 7.50 -26.94
CA VAL A 294 -5.46 6.65 -25.77
C VAL A 294 -4.61 7.06 -24.56
N THR A 295 -4.63 8.30 -24.03
CA THR A 295 -3.76 8.64 -22.88
C THR A 295 -4.44 8.54 -21.49
N PRO A 296 -4.22 7.44 -20.73
CA PRO A 296 -4.51 7.37 -19.29
C PRO A 296 -3.69 8.35 -18.43
N ALA A 297 -2.87 9.19 -19.06
CA ALA A 297 -2.00 10.18 -18.44
C ALA A 297 -2.68 11.51 -18.03
N VAL A 298 -4.00 11.64 -18.23
CA VAL A 298 -4.76 12.86 -17.93
C VAL A 298 -5.70 12.64 -16.74
N ARG A 299 -5.68 13.56 -15.75
CA ARG A 299 -6.53 13.54 -14.56
C ARG A 299 -6.96 14.93 -14.12
N LEU A 300 -8.04 14.98 -13.35
CA LEU A 300 -8.48 16.21 -12.70
C LEU A 300 -8.10 16.22 -11.22
N THR A 301 -7.68 17.39 -10.73
CA THR A 301 -7.60 17.68 -9.30
C THR A 301 -9.01 17.82 -8.70
N SER A 302 -9.11 17.83 -7.37
CA SER A 302 -10.38 18.13 -6.68
C SER A 302 -10.92 19.54 -6.97
N SER A 303 -10.05 20.49 -7.32
CA SER A 303 -10.41 21.85 -7.73
C SER A 303 -10.87 21.93 -9.20
N GLY A 304 -10.84 20.84 -9.95
CA GLY A 304 -11.20 20.80 -11.37
C GLY A 304 -10.08 21.24 -12.32
N SER A 305 -8.85 21.41 -11.81
CA SER A 305 -7.67 21.66 -12.66
C SER A 305 -7.28 20.38 -13.39
N LEU A 306 -6.86 20.48 -14.65
CA LEU A 306 -6.37 19.34 -15.40
C LEU A 306 -4.87 19.15 -15.14
N VAL A 307 -4.47 17.90 -14.92
CA VAL A 307 -3.08 17.45 -14.84
C VAL A 307 -2.85 16.47 -15.96
N HIS A 308 -1.81 16.71 -16.75
CA HIS A 308 -1.40 15.84 -17.85
C HIS A 308 0.09 15.56 -17.75
N ALA A 309 0.50 14.30 -17.88
CA ALA A 309 1.90 13.90 -17.87
C ALA A 309 2.33 13.34 -19.22
N THR A 310 3.46 13.79 -19.74
CA THR A 310 4.05 13.32 -21.00
C THR A 310 5.52 13.01 -20.81
N VAL A 311 6.03 11.99 -21.51
CA VAL A 311 7.46 11.67 -21.50
C VAL A 311 8.05 11.76 -22.90
N ASN A 312 9.28 12.26 -22.97
CA ASN A 312 10.07 12.33 -24.19
C ASN A 312 11.52 11.96 -23.86
N GLY A 313 11.86 10.69 -24.09
CA GLY A 313 13.13 10.13 -23.66
C GLY A 313 13.31 10.23 -22.15
N PRO A 314 14.39 10.86 -21.65
CA PRO A 314 14.61 11.00 -20.21
C PRO A 314 13.79 12.13 -19.58
N TRP A 315 13.04 12.92 -20.36
CA TRP A 315 12.32 14.08 -19.84
C TRP A 315 10.85 13.74 -19.58
N LEU A 316 10.40 14.05 -18.37
CA LEU A 316 9.00 14.07 -17.98
C LEU A 316 8.52 15.53 -17.92
N SER A 317 7.35 15.79 -18.49
CA SER A 317 6.66 17.07 -18.39
C SER A 317 5.27 16.85 -17.79
N VAL A 318 4.95 17.59 -16.73
CA VAL A 318 3.62 17.62 -16.11
C VAL A 318 3.01 18.99 -16.36
N TRP A 319 1.90 19.00 -17.08
CA TRP A 319 1.17 20.18 -17.52
C TRP A 319 -0.04 20.38 -16.61
N LEU A 320 -0.18 21.56 -16.02
CA LEU A 320 -1.27 21.91 -15.13
C LEU A 320 -2.11 23.01 -15.77
N TYR A 321 -3.38 22.69 -16.04
CA TYR A 321 -4.36 23.63 -16.57
C TYR A 321 -5.31 24.05 -15.46
N THR A 322 -5.73 25.32 -15.48
CA THR A 322 -6.80 25.83 -14.65
C THR A 322 -8.13 25.11 -14.94
N PRO A 323 -9.14 25.22 -14.06
CA PRO A 323 -10.48 24.69 -14.36
C PRO A 323 -11.15 25.31 -15.59
N GLY A 324 -10.69 26.49 -16.03
CA GLY A 324 -11.11 27.11 -17.29
C GLY A 324 -10.25 26.67 -18.49
N GLY A 325 -9.42 25.63 -18.34
CA GLY A 325 -8.63 25.05 -19.43
C GLY A 325 -7.40 25.84 -19.88
N LYS A 326 -7.11 26.99 -19.26
CA LYS A 326 -5.86 27.74 -19.50
C LYS A 326 -4.67 27.05 -18.87
N LEU A 327 -3.55 26.93 -19.59
CA LEU A 327 -2.30 26.41 -19.04
C LEU A 327 -1.76 27.35 -17.96
N ALA A 328 -1.61 26.86 -16.74
CA ALA A 328 -1.14 27.65 -15.59
C ALA A 328 0.32 27.38 -15.26
N ARG A 329 0.77 26.14 -15.45
CA ARG A 329 2.09 25.70 -15.01
C ARG A 329 2.57 24.49 -15.79
N VAL A 330 3.89 24.43 -16.00
CA VAL A 330 4.57 23.25 -16.52
C VAL A 330 5.68 22.87 -15.55
N LEU A 331 5.73 21.59 -15.18
CA LEU A 331 6.80 20.99 -14.38
C LEU A 331 7.61 20.11 -15.32
N GLY A 332 8.86 20.46 -15.58
CA GLY A 332 9.80 19.65 -16.36
C GLY A 332 10.82 18.99 -15.44
N MET A 333 11.15 17.73 -15.68
CA MET A 333 12.27 17.07 -15.00
C MET A 333 12.89 16.00 -15.87
N ARG A 334 14.17 15.76 -15.66
CA ARG A 334 14.92 14.63 -16.21
C ARG A 334 14.87 13.47 -15.22
N LEU A 335 14.22 12.38 -15.63
CA LEU A 335 14.15 11.16 -14.84
C LEU A 335 15.54 10.48 -14.77
N PRO A 336 15.88 9.84 -13.64
CA PRO A 336 17.13 9.10 -13.51
C PRO A 336 17.14 7.85 -14.41
N GLU A 337 15.97 7.22 -14.59
CA GLU A 337 15.71 6.20 -15.60
C GLU A 337 14.51 6.65 -16.44
N PRO A 338 14.61 6.63 -17.79
CA PRO A 338 13.54 7.10 -18.65
C PRO A 338 12.29 6.22 -18.53
N PHE A 339 11.12 6.82 -18.65
CA PHE A 339 9.90 6.08 -18.94
C PHE A 339 9.78 5.92 -20.45
N ASP A 340 9.44 4.73 -20.94
CA ASP A 340 9.14 4.57 -22.36
C ASP A 340 7.78 5.19 -22.70
N ALA A 341 6.81 5.05 -21.80
CA ALA A 341 5.50 5.71 -21.86
C ALA A 341 4.92 5.97 -20.46
N VAL A 342 4.01 6.95 -20.38
CA VAL A 342 3.14 7.15 -19.19
C VAL A 342 1.89 6.30 -19.37
N LEU A 343 1.74 5.27 -18.52
CA LEU A 343 0.59 4.37 -18.55
C LEU A 343 -0.55 4.79 -17.65
N CYS A 344 -0.29 5.60 -16.62
CA CYS A 344 -1.36 6.12 -15.78
C CYS A 344 -0.89 7.35 -15.02
N THR A 345 -1.79 8.32 -14.89
CA THR A 345 -1.69 9.39 -13.90
C THR A 345 -2.80 9.22 -12.86
N THR A 346 -2.52 9.47 -11.58
CA THR A 346 -3.54 9.60 -10.53
C THR A 346 -3.25 10.84 -9.69
N VAL A 347 -4.28 11.58 -9.27
CA VAL A 347 -4.10 12.85 -8.54
C VAL A 347 -4.84 12.80 -7.21
N GLU A 348 -4.17 13.16 -6.13
CA GLU A 348 -4.73 13.29 -4.79
C GLU A 348 -4.17 14.51 -4.07
N GLY A 349 -5.05 15.48 -3.79
CA GLY A 349 -4.63 16.75 -3.20
C GLY A 349 -3.58 17.45 -4.06
N ASP A 350 -2.41 17.69 -3.48
CA ASP A 350 -1.25 18.32 -4.14
C ASP A 350 -0.28 17.29 -4.75
N GLN A 351 -0.64 16.01 -4.77
CA GLN A 351 0.23 14.95 -5.29
C GLN A 351 -0.30 14.40 -6.61
N VAL A 352 0.60 14.19 -7.56
CA VAL A 352 0.38 13.41 -8.77
C VAL A 352 1.26 12.17 -8.76
N TRP A 353 0.64 11.03 -9.05
CA TRP A 353 1.25 9.73 -9.16
C TRP A 353 1.29 9.34 -10.63
N ILE A 354 2.47 9.00 -11.14
CA ILE A 354 2.71 8.70 -12.55
C ILE A 354 3.35 7.33 -12.63
N LEU A 355 2.68 6.40 -13.31
CA LEU A 355 3.16 5.05 -13.55
C LEU A 355 3.70 4.95 -14.99
N GLY A 356 4.98 4.61 -15.12
CA GLY A 356 5.62 4.33 -16.39
C GLY A 356 5.45 2.87 -16.84
N SER A 357 5.66 2.62 -18.13
CA SER A 357 5.56 1.28 -18.76
C SER A 357 6.46 0.21 -18.16
N ALA A 358 7.62 0.59 -17.64
CA ALA A 358 8.54 -0.32 -16.96
C ALA A 358 8.14 -0.65 -15.50
N GLY A 359 6.92 -0.33 -15.07
CA GLY A 359 6.48 -0.52 -13.68
C GLY A 359 7.13 0.44 -12.68
N ARG A 360 7.68 1.56 -13.15
CA ARG A 360 8.25 2.61 -12.30
C ARG A 360 7.15 3.58 -11.85
N LEU A 361 7.03 3.80 -10.55
CA LEU A 361 6.09 4.74 -9.97
C LEU A 361 6.81 5.99 -9.47
N LEU A 362 6.35 7.14 -9.95
CA LEU A 362 6.81 8.45 -9.51
C LEU A 362 5.66 9.18 -8.81
N GLY A 363 5.90 9.62 -7.57
CA GLY A 363 5.04 10.59 -6.88
C GLY A 363 5.67 11.97 -6.96
N LEU A 364 4.90 12.99 -7.34
CA LEU A 364 5.34 14.38 -7.45
C LEU A 364 4.38 15.33 -6.74
N SER A 365 4.95 16.36 -6.12
CA SER A 365 4.20 17.54 -5.69
C SER A 365 3.84 18.42 -6.89
N LEU A 366 2.56 18.76 -7.03
CA LEU A 366 2.04 19.67 -8.05
C LEU A 366 2.42 21.13 -7.75
N THR A 367 2.67 21.45 -6.48
CA THR A 367 3.04 22.80 -6.06
C THR A 367 4.46 23.17 -6.50
N ASP A 368 5.43 22.30 -6.24
CA ASP A 368 6.86 22.62 -6.43
C ASP A 368 7.61 21.64 -7.35
N GLY A 369 6.94 20.63 -7.90
CA GLY A 369 7.52 19.64 -8.80
C GLY A 369 8.46 18.65 -8.13
N VAL A 370 8.53 18.65 -6.80
CA VAL A 370 9.48 17.83 -6.05
C VAL A 370 9.01 16.37 -6.02
N PRO A 371 9.90 15.41 -6.37
CA PRO A 371 9.63 13.99 -6.17
C PRO A 371 9.40 13.64 -4.71
N THR A 372 8.29 12.98 -4.45
CA THR A 372 7.93 12.42 -3.15
C THR A 372 8.13 10.92 -3.10
N VAL A 373 8.12 10.25 -4.25
CA VAL A 373 8.30 8.80 -4.39
C VAL A 373 9.00 8.48 -5.70
N TRP A 374 9.93 7.52 -5.67
CA TRP A 374 10.54 6.90 -6.85
C TRP A 374 10.77 5.42 -6.59
N GLU A 375 9.86 4.56 -7.05
CA GLU A 375 9.83 3.13 -6.68
C GLU A 375 9.73 2.24 -7.92
N SER A 376 10.39 1.08 -7.91
CA SER A 376 10.20 0.02 -8.91
C SER A 376 9.14 -0.96 -8.47
N TYR A 377 8.28 -1.38 -9.40
CA TYR A 377 7.36 -2.50 -9.23
C TYR A 377 7.56 -3.57 -10.31
N ALA A 378 8.67 -3.50 -11.06
CA ALA A 378 9.02 -4.49 -12.08
C ALA A 378 9.10 -5.92 -11.52
N ASP A 379 9.56 -6.09 -10.27
CA ASP A 379 9.67 -7.40 -9.62
C ASP A 379 8.32 -8.10 -9.39
N PHE A 380 7.20 -7.38 -9.49
CA PHE A 380 5.86 -7.97 -9.42
C PHE A 380 5.34 -8.42 -10.79
N ILE A 381 5.96 -7.99 -11.88
CA ILE A 381 5.55 -8.27 -13.25
C ILE A 381 6.34 -9.49 -13.73
N ASP A 382 5.63 -10.58 -14.02
CA ASP A 382 6.25 -11.83 -14.46
C ASP A 382 6.88 -11.67 -15.86
N GLU A 383 7.89 -12.49 -16.15
CA GLU A 383 8.59 -12.44 -17.44
C GLU A 383 7.65 -12.67 -18.64
N GLY A 384 7.72 -11.73 -19.60
CA GLY A 384 6.89 -11.72 -20.80
C GLY A 384 5.49 -11.13 -20.62
N PHE A 385 5.13 -10.65 -19.42
CA PHE A 385 3.96 -9.79 -19.25
C PHE A 385 4.34 -8.33 -19.54
N MET A 386 3.51 -7.64 -20.31
CA MET A 386 3.61 -6.19 -20.53
C MET A 386 2.66 -5.47 -19.59
N LEU A 387 3.09 -4.34 -19.03
CA LEU A 387 2.21 -3.48 -18.26
C LEU A 387 1.37 -2.65 -19.24
N GLU A 388 0.06 -2.86 -19.20
CA GLU A 388 -0.91 -2.16 -20.07
C GLU A 388 -1.54 -0.96 -19.36
N GLY A 389 -1.53 -0.96 -18.03
CA GLY A 389 -2.09 0.12 -17.24
C GLY A 389 -1.93 -0.07 -15.74
N GLY A 390 -2.48 0.85 -14.98
CA GLY A 390 -2.52 0.74 -13.52
C GLY A 390 -3.24 1.90 -12.88
N ALA A 391 -3.26 1.92 -11.55
CA ALA A 391 -3.74 3.06 -10.77
C ALA A 391 -3.23 3.01 -9.32
N VAL A 392 -3.11 4.18 -8.69
CA VAL A 392 -2.82 4.28 -7.26
C VAL A 392 -4.13 4.55 -6.51
N THR A 393 -4.38 3.83 -5.41
CA THR A 393 -5.59 4.06 -4.61
C THR A 393 -5.54 5.40 -3.89
N LEU A 394 -6.60 6.19 -3.99
CA LEU A 394 -6.71 7.49 -3.31
C LEU A 394 -7.41 7.33 -1.95
N ASP A 395 -6.61 7.13 -0.89
CA ASP A 395 -7.08 6.95 0.49
C ASP A 395 -6.36 7.86 1.50
N GLY A 396 -5.72 8.92 1.03
CA GLY A 396 -4.85 9.82 1.80
C GLY A 396 -3.48 9.23 2.11
N GLN A 397 -3.26 7.93 1.86
CA GLN A 397 -1.96 7.27 2.06
C GLN A 397 -1.38 6.73 0.75
N ALA A 398 -2.14 6.73 -0.34
CA ALA A 398 -1.74 6.18 -1.62
C ALA A 398 -1.24 4.73 -1.50
N ARG A 399 -1.79 3.94 -0.57
CA ARG A 399 -1.11 2.73 -0.07
C ARG A 399 -1.03 1.59 -1.08
N TYR A 400 -2.05 1.41 -1.92
CA TYR A 400 -2.11 0.29 -2.85
C TYR A 400 -1.89 0.75 -4.29
N LEU A 401 -1.09 -0.03 -5.02
CA LEU A 401 -0.86 0.11 -6.46
C LEU A 401 -1.54 -1.05 -7.17
N TRP A 402 -2.34 -0.73 -8.17
CA TRP A 402 -3.01 -1.68 -9.04
C TRP A 402 -2.29 -1.69 -10.37
N LEU A 403 -1.90 -2.87 -10.83
CA LEU A 403 -1.21 -3.08 -12.09
C LEU A 403 -2.09 -3.96 -12.97
N HIS A 404 -2.29 -3.55 -14.21
CA HIS A 404 -2.92 -4.34 -15.26
C HIS A 404 -1.83 -4.78 -16.22
N VAL A 405 -1.57 -6.09 -16.25
CA VAL A 405 -0.52 -6.67 -17.07
C VAL A 405 -1.14 -7.68 -18.05
N GLU A 406 -0.56 -7.83 -19.23
CA GLU A 406 -1.07 -8.72 -20.27
C GLU A 406 0.07 -9.52 -20.91
N LYS A 407 -0.20 -10.78 -21.21
CA LYS A 407 0.66 -11.66 -22.01
C LYS A 407 -0.19 -12.52 -22.90
N ASP A 408 0.05 -12.52 -24.21
CA ASP A 408 -0.69 -13.37 -25.16
C ASP A 408 -2.24 -13.29 -25.01
N ARG A 409 -2.77 -12.11 -24.70
CA ARG A 409 -4.20 -11.86 -24.41
C ARG A 409 -4.74 -12.53 -23.14
N GLU A 410 -3.86 -12.90 -22.23
CA GLU A 410 -4.18 -13.30 -20.87
C GLU A 410 -3.95 -12.12 -19.92
N PRO A 411 -4.98 -11.28 -19.69
CA PRO A 411 -4.86 -10.16 -18.77
C PRO A 411 -4.81 -10.64 -17.32
N GLN A 412 -3.97 -9.97 -16.52
CA GLN A 412 -3.88 -10.15 -15.08
C GLN A 412 -3.94 -8.82 -14.35
N ILE A 413 -4.43 -8.89 -13.11
CA ILE A 413 -4.42 -7.78 -12.18
C ILE A 413 -3.55 -8.15 -11.00
N ILE A 414 -2.65 -7.24 -10.64
CA ILE A 414 -1.78 -7.38 -9.48
C ILE A 414 -2.02 -6.18 -8.58
N VAL A 415 -2.27 -6.44 -7.29
CA VAL A 415 -2.41 -5.38 -6.28
C VAL A 415 -1.25 -5.46 -5.30
N VAL A 416 -0.50 -4.38 -5.21
CA VAL A 416 0.71 -4.27 -4.39
C VAL A 416 0.45 -3.33 -3.21
N ASP A 417 0.82 -3.76 -1.99
CA ASP A 417 0.87 -2.88 -0.81
C ASP A 417 2.23 -2.19 -0.77
N ARG A 418 2.26 -0.93 -1.17
CA ARG A 418 3.47 -0.15 -1.38
C ARG A 418 4.28 0.02 -0.10
N HIS A 419 3.60 0.23 1.03
CA HIS A 419 4.25 0.41 2.34
C HIS A 419 5.02 -0.83 2.81
N HIS A 420 4.56 -2.02 2.44
CA HIS A 420 5.20 -3.29 2.82
C HIS A 420 5.96 -3.92 1.65
N HIS A 421 5.96 -3.26 0.49
CA HIS A 421 6.53 -3.73 -0.77
C HIS A 421 6.22 -5.21 -1.04
N ARG A 422 4.92 -5.57 -1.04
CA ARG A 422 4.48 -6.96 -1.24
C ARG A 422 3.20 -7.08 -2.05
N GLU A 423 3.09 -8.17 -2.79
CA GLU A 423 1.85 -8.56 -3.46
C GLU A 423 0.77 -8.87 -2.41
N ARG A 424 -0.42 -8.31 -2.62
CA ARG A 424 -1.61 -8.55 -1.80
C ARG A 424 -2.62 -9.45 -2.47
N ALA A 425 -2.78 -9.29 -3.77
CA ALA A 425 -3.71 -10.06 -4.57
C ALA A 425 -3.20 -10.13 -6.01
N ARG A 426 -3.50 -11.27 -6.65
CA ARG A 426 -3.32 -11.49 -8.07
C ARG A 426 -4.56 -12.19 -8.62
N ASP A 427 -5.09 -11.72 -9.74
CA ASP A 427 -6.18 -12.36 -10.47
C ASP A 427 -5.74 -12.59 -11.92
N THR A 428 -5.78 -13.85 -12.36
CA THR A 428 -5.24 -14.30 -13.66
C THR A 428 -6.31 -14.52 -14.73
N SER A 429 -7.56 -14.13 -14.46
CA SER A 429 -8.72 -14.56 -15.25
C SER A 429 -9.52 -13.41 -15.86
N GLY A 430 -8.94 -12.22 -15.95
CA GLY A 430 -9.75 -11.01 -15.97
C GLY A 430 -9.17 -9.84 -16.73
N TYR A 431 -10.03 -9.21 -17.51
CA TYR A 431 -9.74 -7.96 -18.21
C TYR A 431 -10.17 -6.80 -17.33
N LEU A 432 -9.34 -5.76 -17.25
CA LEU A 432 -9.63 -4.57 -16.46
C LEU A 432 -10.00 -3.42 -17.40
N PRO A 433 -11.26 -3.30 -17.83
CA PRO A 433 -11.59 -2.35 -18.89
C PRO A 433 -11.52 -0.88 -18.46
N CYS A 434 -11.44 -0.58 -17.15
CA CYS A 434 -11.13 0.77 -16.65
C CYS A 434 -10.84 0.75 -15.15
N VAL A 435 -9.64 1.13 -14.70
CA VAL A 435 -9.42 1.56 -13.30
C VAL A 435 -9.56 3.08 -13.25
N LEU A 436 -10.66 3.57 -12.69
CA LEU A 436 -10.72 4.94 -12.19
C LEU A 436 -11.05 4.83 -10.69
N PRO A 437 -10.03 4.68 -9.82
CA PRO A 437 -10.25 4.64 -8.39
C PRO A 437 -10.76 6.01 -7.98
N GLY A 438 -12.06 6.12 -7.70
CA GLY A 438 -12.60 7.29 -7.00
C GLY A 438 -12.17 7.25 -5.53
N ALA A 439 -11.79 8.39 -4.98
CA ALA A 439 -11.25 8.55 -3.63
C ALA A 439 -12.22 8.23 -2.47
N SER A 440 -13.51 8.00 -2.74
CA SER A 440 -14.55 8.10 -1.70
C SER A 440 -15.35 6.83 -1.34
N THR A 441 -14.96 5.62 -1.75
CA THR A 441 -15.65 4.38 -1.28
C THR A 441 -14.75 3.30 -0.74
N ASP A 442 -15.29 2.44 0.14
CA ASP A 442 -14.73 1.13 0.53
C ASP A 442 -14.40 0.22 -0.69
N HIS A 443 -14.98 0.51 -1.85
CA HIS A 443 -14.76 -0.16 -3.13
C HIS A 443 -13.67 0.56 -3.94
N GLY A 444 -12.65 -0.19 -4.38
CA GLY A 444 -11.46 0.27 -5.09
C GLY A 444 -11.55 0.21 -6.62
N GLY A 445 -12.43 -0.63 -7.18
CA GLY A 445 -12.62 -0.74 -8.63
C GLY A 445 -13.70 -1.74 -9.06
N VAL A 446 -14.00 -1.78 -10.36
CA VAL A 446 -14.79 -2.84 -11.03
C VAL A 446 -13.85 -3.67 -11.89
N HIS A 447 -14.07 -4.99 -11.87
CA HIS A 447 -13.30 -5.97 -12.61
C HIS A 447 -14.26 -6.83 -13.46
N VAL A 448 -13.90 -7.13 -14.71
CA VAL A 448 -14.71 -7.99 -15.60
C VAL A 448 -13.92 -9.28 -15.88
N LEU A 449 -14.42 -10.39 -15.36
CA LEU A 449 -13.87 -11.73 -15.57
C LEU A 449 -14.54 -12.41 -16.75
N HIS A 450 -13.75 -12.85 -17.72
CA HIS A 450 -14.19 -13.76 -18.76
C HIS A 450 -13.81 -15.18 -18.34
N ASN A 451 -14.77 -15.95 -17.82
CA ASN A 451 -14.56 -17.38 -17.61
C ASN A 451 -15.31 -18.16 -18.69
N GLY A 452 -14.80 -19.32 -19.11
CA GLY A 452 -15.42 -20.17 -20.14
C GLY A 452 -16.86 -20.64 -19.86
N SER A 453 -17.47 -20.24 -18.73
CA SER A 453 -18.88 -20.47 -18.38
C SER A 453 -19.74 -19.19 -18.33
N GLY A 454 -19.17 -18.01 -18.62
CA GLY A 454 -19.86 -16.71 -18.68
C GLY A 454 -19.00 -15.52 -18.20
N ILE A 455 -19.52 -14.31 -18.41
CA ILE A 455 -18.85 -13.07 -17.99
C ILE A 455 -19.32 -12.70 -16.56
N GLY A 456 -18.38 -12.71 -15.62
CA GLY A 456 -18.58 -12.25 -14.24
C GLY A 456 -18.09 -10.82 -14.06
N VAL A 457 -18.80 -10.00 -13.29
CA VAL A 457 -18.37 -8.64 -12.95
C VAL A 457 -18.14 -8.59 -11.45
N HIS A 458 -16.90 -8.35 -11.03
CA HIS A 458 -16.51 -8.32 -9.64
C HIS A 458 -16.24 -6.89 -9.19
N LEU A 459 -16.90 -6.48 -8.12
CA LEU A 459 -16.52 -5.28 -7.40
C LEU A 459 -15.39 -5.65 -6.46
N LEU A 460 -14.30 -4.90 -6.57
CA LEU A 460 -13.13 -5.10 -5.75
C LEU A 460 -13.04 -3.97 -4.73
N ASP A 461 -12.67 -4.30 -3.50
CA ASP A 461 -12.33 -3.31 -2.48
C ASP A 461 -11.00 -2.61 -2.82
N ARG A 462 -10.60 -1.61 -2.03
CA ARG A 462 -9.32 -0.89 -2.24
C ARG A 462 -8.07 -1.79 -2.19
N ARG A 463 -8.17 -2.96 -1.57
CA ARG A 463 -7.07 -3.91 -1.36
C ARG A 463 -7.00 -4.96 -2.47
N GLY A 464 -7.87 -4.88 -3.49
CA GLY A 464 -7.98 -5.89 -4.53
C GLY A 464 -8.79 -7.11 -4.14
N GLN A 465 -9.44 -7.11 -2.97
CA GLN A 465 -10.27 -8.23 -2.53
C GLN A 465 -11.65 -8.15 -3.17
N ARG A 466 -12.20 -9.30 -3.54
CA ARG A 466 -13.56 -9.39 -4.08
C ARG A 466 -14.57 -9.00 -3.02
N ALA A 467 -15.10 -7.78 -3.12
CA ALA A 467 -16.19 -7.29 -2.27
C ALA A 467 -17.54 -7.90 -2.70
N ARG A 468 -17.77 -7.99 -4.02
CA ARG A 468 -19.02 -8.55 -4.57
C ARG A 468 -18.80 -9.17 -5.95
N GLY A 469 -19.58 -10.20 -6.28
CA GLY A 469 -19.66 -10.76 -7.63
C GLY A 469 -21.06 -10.55 -8.20
N LEU A 470 -21.13 -10.00 -9.40
CA LEU A 470 -22.32 -9.80 -10.21
C LEU A 470 -22.19 -10.64 -11.48
N ARG A 471 -23.31 -11.05 -12.07
CA ARG A 471 -23.30 -11.74 -13.36
C ARG A 471 -23.68 -10.77 -14.46
N ALA A 472 -22.84 -10.63 -15.48
CA ALA A 472 -23.22 -9.93 -16.70
C ALA A 472 -24.38 -10.68 -17.41
N PRO A 473 -25.17 -10.01 -18.26
CA PRO A 473 -26.08 -10.68 -19.18
C PRO A 473 -25.31 -11.67 -20.06
N SER A 474 -25.83 -12.90 -20.21
CA SER A 474 -25.14 -13.96 -20.98
C SER A 474 -24.92 -13.61 -22.45
N ARG A 475 -25.81 -12.78 -23.01
CA ARG A 475 -25.71 -12.29 -24.39
C ARG A 475 -24.81 -11.06 -24.55
N LEU A 476 -24.31 -10.46 -23.47
CA LEU A 476 -23.56 -9.21 -23.54
C LEU A 476 -22.05 -9.49 -23.50
N ALA A 477 -21.36 -9.35 -24.63
CA ALA A 477 -19.91 -9.27 -24.68
C ALA A 477 -19.49 -7.92 -24.07
N THR A 478 -19.08 -7.95 -22.79
CA THR A 478 -18.79 -6.74 -22.02
C THR A 478 -17.44 -6.16 -22.46
N HIS A 479 -17.46 -4.89 -22.84
CA HIS A 479 -16.27 -4.14 -23.27
C HIS A 479 -15.79 -3.17 -22.19
N SER A 480 -16.73 -2.57 -21.45
CA SER A 480 -16.40 -1.61 -20.38
C SER A 480 -17.37 -1.66 -19.22
N ALA A 481 -16.91 -1.24 -18.04
CA ALA A 481 -17.72 -1.22 -16.83
C ALA A 481 -17.39 0.00 -15.96
N ALA A 482 -18.41 0.56 -15.30
CA ALA A 482 -18.26 1.69 -14.39
C ALA A 482 -19.05 1.48 -13.09
N VAL A 483 -18.50 1.92 -11.96
CA VAL A 483 -19.17 1.86 -10.65
C VAL A 483 -20.33 2.85 -10.62
N ARG A 484 -21.50 2.43 -10.11
CA ARG A 484 -22.62 3.32 -9.80
C ARG A 484 -22.46 3.94 -8.40
N PRO A 485 -23.05 5.11 -8.11
CA PRO A 485 -23.04 5.64 -6.75
C PRO A 485 -23.81 4.80 -5.74
N VAL A 486 -24.79 4.02 -6.21
CA VAL A 486 -25.46 3.03 -5.36
C VAL A 486 -24.45 1.93 -5.03
N GLU A 487 -24.21 1.71 -3.74
CA GLU A 487 -23.25 0.71 -3.27
C GLU A 487 -23.55 -0.66 -3.89
N GLY A 488 -22.53 -1.32 -4.42
CA GLY A 488 -22.68 -2.64 -5.02
C GLY A 488 -23.23 -2.66 -6.45
N ALA A 489 -23.52 -1.52 -7.07
CA ALA A 489 -24.12 -1.43 -8.40
C ALA A 489 -23.11 -0.99 -9.49
N VAL A 490 -23.35 -1.39 -10.75
CA VAL A 490 -22.48 -1.11 -11.91
C VAL A 490 -23.26 -0.76 -13.17
N TYR A 491 -22.62 -0.04 -14.08
CA TYR A 491 -22.99 0.08 -15.49
C TYR A 491 -22.05 -0.81 -16.31
N LEU A 492 -22.60 -1.54 -17.28
CA LEU A 492 -21.86 -2.32 -18.27
C LEU A 492 -22.12 -1.77 -19.66
N LEU A 493 -21.06 -1.64 -20.46
CA LEU A 493 -21.11 -1.37 -21.89
C LEU A 493 -20.64 -2.64 -22.60
N GLY A 494 -21.38 -3.10 -23.59
CA GLY A 494 -21.03 -4.29 -24.35
C GLY A 494 -21.72 -4.34 -25.70
N SER A 495 -21.48 -5.40 -26.44
CA SER A 495 -22.19 -5.72 -27.69
C SER A 495 -22.98 -7.02 -27.53
N ASP A 496 -24.02 -7.20 -28.34
CA ASP A 496 -24.79 -8.44 -28.34
C ASP A 496 -24.00 -9.57 -29.03
N ALA A 497 -23.51 -10.51 -28.23
CA ALA A 497 -22.69 -11.63 -28.67
C ALA A 497 -23.45 -12.60 -29.59
N GLU A 498 -24.79 -12.60 -29.56
CA GLU A 498 -25.63 -13.47 -30.38
C GLU A 498 -26.00 -12.84 -31.73
N ARG A 499 -25.82 -11.53 -31.90
CA ARG A 499 -26.15 -10.80 -33.16
C ARG A 499 -24.96 -10.64 -34.10
N GLY A 500 -23.74 -10.97 -33.66
CA GLY A 500 -22.52 -10.82 -34.44
C GLY A 500 -22.24 -11.96 -35.41
N ASP A 501 -23.21 -12.36 -36.25
CA ASP A 501 -22.89 -13.19 -37.42
C ASP A 501 -21.98 -12.39 -38.37
N GLU A 502 -21.02 -13.09 -39.01
CA GLU A 502 -19.86 -12.52 -39.71
C GLU A 502 -20.19 -11.31 -40.61
N GLY A 503 -19.92 -10.09 -40.11
CA GLY A 503 -19.92 -8.86 -40.89
C GLY A 503 -21.07 -7.89 -40.63
N GLU A 504 -22.06 -8.22 -39.80
CA GLU A 504 -23.07 -7.24 -39.38
C GLU A 504 -22.57 -6.40 -38.21
N ALA A 505 -22.61 -5.08 -38.37
CA ALA A 505 -22.17 -4.15 -37.36
C ALA A 505 -23.22 -4.06 -36.23
N VAL A 506 -22.85 -4.49 -35.02
CA VAL A 506 -23.75 -4.55 -33.87
C VAL A 506 -23.57 -3.30 -33.01
N PRO A 507 -24.62 -2.50 -32.77
CA PRO A 507 -24.51 -1.33 -31.89
C PRO A 507 -24.27 -1.77 -30.44
N PHE A 508 -23.63 -0.90 -29.66
CA PHE A 508 -23.44 -1.16 -28.24
C PHE A 508 -24.75 -1.13 -27.46
N GLU A 509 -24.77 -1.93 -26.39
CA GLU A 509 -25.79 -1.89 -25.36
C GLU A 509 -25.18 -1.46 -24.02
N VAL A 510 -25.91 -0.62 -23.28
CA VAL A 510 -25.61 -0.30 -21.88
C VAL A 510 -26.62 -1.00 -20.97
N VAL A 511 -26.12 -1.61 -19.90
CA VAL A 511 -26.94 -2.28 -18.88
C VAL A 511 -26.56 -1.79 -17.50
N ALA A 512 -27.54 -1.35 -16.71
CA ALA A 512 -27.36 -1.12 -15.29
C ALA A 512 -27.62 -2.41 -14.52
N ILE A 513 -26.75 -2.73 -13.58
CA ILE A 513 -26.92 -3.82 -12.61
C ILE A 513 -26.93 -3.18 -11.23
N ASP A 514 -27.95 -3.46 -10.42
CA ASP A 514 -27.99 -3.00 -9.04
C ASP A 514 -27.20 -3.91 -8.09
N ALA A 515 -27.20 -3.57 -6.81
CA ALA A 515 -26.56 -4.37 -5.78
C ALA A 515 -27.08 -5.82 -5.82
N ASP A 516 -28.40 -6.00 -5.82
CA ASP A 516 -29.05 -7.32 -5.74
C ASP A 516 -28.90 -8.16 -7.02
N GLY A 517 -28.24 -7.60 -8.05
CA GLY A 517 -28.01 -8.26 -9.32
C GLY A 517 -29.19 -8.13 -10.28
N ALA A 518 -30.21 -7.34 -9.94
CA ALA A 518 -31.28 -7.01 -10.86
C ALA A 518 -30.73 -6.11 -11.96
N ARG A 519 -31.24 -6.33 -13.18
CA ARG A 519 -30.69 -5.77 -14.42
C ARG A 519 -31.72 -4.86 -15.05
N SER A 520 -31.25 -3.74 -15.60
CA SER A 520 -32.09 -2.92 -16.48
C SER A 520 -32.35 -3.63 -17.80
N ALA A 521 -33.40 -3.19 -18.49
CA ALA A 521 -33.48 -3.42 -19.93
C ALA A 521 -32.24 -2.80 -20.60
N PRO A 522 -31.61 -3.47 -21.58
CA PRO A 522 -30.45 -2.91 -22.26
C PRO A 522 -30.82 -1.70 -23.11
N PHE A 523 -29.98 -0.67 -23.06
CA PHE A 523 -30.14 0.56 -23.81
C PHE A 523 -29.22 0.51 -25.03
N LEU A 524 -29.79 0.57 -26.24
CA LEU A 524 -29.02 0.59 -27.49
C LEU A 524 -28.45 1.99 -27.74
N VAL A 525 -27.14 2.07 -27.93
CA VAL A 525 -26.46 3.30 -28.35
C VAL A 525 -26.52 3.38 -29.88
N GLU A 526 -27.55 4.01 -30.42
CA GLU A 526 -27.79 4.08 -31.87
C GLU A 526 -26.61 4.73 -32.63
N GLY A 527 -26.17 4.16 -33.75
CA GLY A 527 -25.05 4.70 -34.55
C GLY A 527 -23.69 4.55 -33.85
N SER A 528 -23.56 3.54 -32.99
CA SER A 528 -22.28 3.12 -32.43
C SER A 528 -21.73 1.88 -33.12
N ASP A 529 -22.25 1.55 -34.30
CA ASP A 529 -21.78 0.45 -35.13
C ASP A 529 -20.50 0.84 -35.90
N ASN A 530 -19.54 -0.09 -36.01
CA ASN A 530 -18.24 0.13 -36.68
C ASN A 530 -17.36 1.22 -36.05
N GLU A 531 -17.45 1.40 -34.74
CA GLU A 531 -16.62 2.29 -33.97
C GLU A 531 -15.14 1.88 -33.98
N LEU A 532 -14.26 2.87 -33.85
CA LEU A 532 -12.83 2.66 -33.64
C LEU A 532 -12.44 2.71 -32.17
N LEU A 533 -13.21 3.45 -31.37
CA LEU A 533 -12.92 3.68 -29.96
C LEU A 533 -14.22 3.87 -29.19
N HIS A 534 -14.26 3.36 -27.97
CA HIS A 534 -15.39 3.54 -27.07
C HIS A 534 -14.92 3.49 -25.61
N CYS A 535 -15.64 4.20 -24.73
CA CYS A 535 -15.47 4.04 -23.29
C CYS A 535 -16.77 4.33 -22.52
N LEU A 536 -16.87 3.75 -21.32
CA LEU A 536 -17.96 3.99 -20.39
C LEU A 536 -17.41 4.65 -19.13
N ALA A 537 -17.92 5.85 -18.81
CA ALA A 537 -17.59 6.56 -17.58
C ALA A 537 -18.82 6.70 -16.68
N GLY A 538 -18.67 6.41 -15.39
CA GLY A 538 -19.75 6.54 -14.40
C GLY A 538 -19.53 7.75 -13.51
N SER A 539 -20.47 8.70 -13.48
CA SER A 539 -20.44 9.77 -12.48
C SER A 539 -21.16 9.35 -11.21
N ARG A 540 -20.40 9.21 -10.12
CA ARG A 540 -20.96 8.88 -8.80
C ARG A 540 -21.69 10.07 -8.19
N ALA A 541 -21.13 11.28 -8.30
CA ALA A 541 -21.76 12.47 -7.76
C ALA A 541 -23.17 12.74 -8.33
N ARG A 542 -23.47 12.23 -9.53
CA ARG A 542 -24.72 12.50 -10.24
C ARG A 542 -25.56 11.27 -10.57
N ASP A 543 -25.08 10.06 -10.31
CA ASP A 543 -25.68 8.79 -10.80
C ASP A 543 -25.96 8.82 -12.31
N ARG A 544 -24.89 9.02 -13.09
CA ARG A 544 -24.96 9.08 -14.55
C ARG A 544 -23.95 8.13 -15.17
N ALA A 545 -24.30 7.62 -16.34
CA ALA A 545 -23.35 6.96 -17.23
C ALA A 545 -23.13 7.82 -18.46
N PHE A 546 -21.88 7.92 -18.89
CA PHE A 546 -21.48 8.62 -20.10
C PHE A 546 -20.81 7.62 -21.01
N VAL A 547 -21.41 7.40 -22.18
CA VAL A 547 -20.83 6.57 -23.23
C VAL A 547 -20.16 7.50 -24.21
N TYR A 548 -18.87 7.31 -24.42
CA TYR A 548 -18.12 7.95 -25.48
C TYR A 548 -17.86 6.92 -26.57
N TRP A 549 -18.04 7.29 -27.83
CA TRP A 549 -17.66 6.45 -28.97
C TRP A 549 -17.23 7.29 -30.16
N TYR A 550 -16.38 6.73 -31.01
CA TYR A 550 -15.83 7.38 -32.18
C TYR A 550 -16.06 6.53 -33.42
N VAL A 551 -16.80 7.09 -34.39
CA VAL A 551 -17.02 6.49 -35.70
C VAL A 551 -16.19 7.26 -36.73
N ARG A 552 -15.44 6.52 -37.55
CA ARG A 552 -14.60 7.12 -38.59
C ARG A 552 -15.46 7.94 -39.55
N GLY A 553 -15.05 9.18 -39.81
CA GLY A 553 -15.77 10.10 -40.71
C GLY A 553 -16.90 10.88 -40.05
N GLU A 554 -17.50 10.37 -38.97
CA GLU A 554 -18.59 11.06 -38.24
C GLU A 554 -18.10 11.85 -37.02
N GLY A 555 -16.90 11.56 -36.51
CA GLY A 555 -16.39 12.22 -35.32
C GLY A 555 -16.81 11.53 -34.01
N PRO A 556 -16.26 11.99 -32.88
CA PRO A 556 -16.59 11.42 -31.58
C PRO A 556 -17.97 11.89 -31.12
N LYS A 557 -18.65 11.04 -30.38
CA LYS A 557 -20.02 11.26 -29.89
C LYS A 557 -20.10 10.90 -28.40
N LEU A 558 -21.03 11.54 -27.72
CA LEU A 558 -21.27 11.37 -26.29
C LEU A 558 -22.77 11.18 -26.02
N THR A 559 -23.11 10.14 -25.26
CA THR A 559 -24.47 9.84 -24.78
C THR A 559 -24.44 9.83 -23.27
N ALA A 560 -25.31 10.64 -22.66
CA ALA A 560 -25.53 10.64 -21.22
C ALA A 560 -26.78 9.85 -20.87
N LEU A 561 -26.64 8.92 -19.92
CA LEU A 561 -27.69 8.02 -19.45
C LEU A 561 -27.92 8.18 -17.95
N ARG A 562 -29.14 7.94 -17.51
CA ARG A 562 -29.54 7.85 -16.10
C ARG A 562 -30.34 6.57 -15.87
N ALA A 563 -30.12 5.91 -14.74
CA ALA A 563 -31.03 4.86 -14.28
C ALA A 563 -32.35 5.48 -13.77
N GLY A 564 -33.46 5.18 -14.44
CA GLY A 564 -34.81 5.55 -14.03
C GLY A 564 -35.31 4.71 -12.85
N ASN A 565 -36.35 5.22 -12.18
CA ASN A 565 -36.97 4.52 -11.04
C ASN A 565 -37.73 3.25 -11.44
N ASP A 566 -38.05 3.09 -12.72
CA ASP A 566 -38.70 1.90 -13.28
C ASP A 566 -37.72 0.78 -13.65
N GLY A 567 -36.43 0.97 -13.33
CA GLY A 567 -35.36 0.05 -13.66
C GLY A 567 -34.90 0.13 -15.12
N LYS A 568 -35.31 1.14 -15.90
CA LYS A 568 -34.81 1.36 -17.26
C LYS A 568 -33.73 2.44 -17.30
N LEU A 569 -32.90 2.41 -18.33
CA LEU A 569 -31.98 3.51 -18.63
C LEU A 569 -32.68 4.56 -19.50
N GLU A 570 -32.59 5.81 -19.09
CA GLU A 570 -33.12 6.98 -19.79
C GLU A 570 -31.97 7.75 -20.43
N GLN A 571 -32.08 8.06 -21.73
CA GLN A 571 -31.16 8.98 -22.39
C GLN A 571 -31.49 10.41 -21.98
N LEU A 572 -30.51 11.12 -21.44
CA LEU A 572 -30.63 12.54 -21.11
C LEU A 572 -30.33 13.41 -22.33
N TYR A 573 -29.22 13.13 -23.00
CA TYR A 573 -28.84 13.78 -24.24
C TYR A 573 -27.85 12.93 -25.03
N ARG A 574 -27.72 13.29 -26.30
CA ARG A 574 -26.67 12.84 -27.22
C ARG A 574 -26.11 14.07 -27.93
N VAL A 575 -24.79 14.19 -27.97
CA VAL A 575 -24.10 15.30 -28.63
C VAL A 575 -22.91 14.79 -29.44
N ASP A 576 -22.58 15.51 -30.50
CA ASP A 576 -21.30 15.35 -31.18
C ASP A 576 -20.23 16.08 -30.37
N LEU A 577 -19.10 15.41 -30.16
CA LEU A 577 -17.91 16.01 -29.60
C LEU A 577 -17.00 16.48 -30.75
N PRO A 578 -16.19 17.51 -30.54
CA PRO A 578 -15.16 17.88 -31.50
C PRO A 578 -14.13 16.76 -31.66
N ARG A 579 -13.44 16.74 -32.81
CA ARG A 579 -12.36 15.77 -33.05
C ARG A 579 -11.32 15.84 -31.94
N GLY A 580 -10.99 14.65 -31.41
CA GLY A 580 -10.10 14.43 -30.27
C GLY A 580 -10.71 14.75 -28.90
N GLY A 581 -11.99 15.12 -28.82
CA GLY A 581 -12.67 15.28 -27.53
C GLY A 581 -12.61 13.99 -26.71
N TRP A 582 -12.48 14.12 -25.38
CA TRP A 582 -12.25 12.99 -24.48
C TRP A 582 -13.03 13.12 -23.17
N LEU A 583 -13.09 12.03 -22.40
CA LEU A 583 -13.62 12.05 -21.04
C LEU A 583 -12.51 11.88 -20.01
N VAL A 584 -12.55 12.68 -18.97
CA VAL A 584 -11.70 12.53 -17.78
C VAL A 584 -12.53 12.50 -16.51
N GLN A 585 -12.00 11.81 -15.52
CA GLN A 585 -12.63 11.63 -14.22
C GLN A 585 -11.75 12.23 -13.12
N ASP A 586 -12.38 12.89 -12.15
CA ASP A 586 -11.69 13.36 -10.93
C ASP A 586 -11.79 12.36 -9.76
N ALA A 587 -11.13 12.68 -8.66
CA ALA A 587 -11.13 11.88 -7.43
C ALA A 587 -12.53 11.66 -6.84
N GLU A 588 -13.50 12.54 -7.09
CA GLU A 588 -14.90 12.38 -6.65
C GLU A 588 -15.76 11.59 -7.65
N ALA A 589 -15.15 11.05 -8.70
CA ALA A 589 -15.82 10.42 -9.82
C ALA A 589 -16.82 11.37 -10.52
N ARG A 590 -16.46 12.65 -10.67
CA ARG A 590 -17.13 13.58 -11.57
C ARG A 590 -16.47 13.48 -12.93
N ILE A 591 -17.28 13.45 -13.98
CA ILE A 591 -16.81 13.30 -15.36
C ILE A 591 -16.80 14.67 -16.03
N THR A 592 -15.73 14.97 -16.75
CA THR A 592 -15.56 16.19 -17.52
C THR A 592 -15.23 15.81 -18.95
N ALA A 593 -15.92 16.42 -19.90
CA ALA A 593 -15.53 16.36 -21.29
C ALA A 593 -14.40 17.37 -21.55
N LEU A 594 -13.36 16.89 -22.20
CA LEU A 594 -12.27 17.69 -22.74
C LEU A 594 -12.56 17.96 -24.20
N ALA A 595 -12.36 19.20 -24.61
CA ALA A 595 -12.31 19.57 -26.00
C ALA A 595 -11.12 20.51 -26.22
N TYR A 596 -10.52 20.49 -27.40
CA TYR A 596 -9.46 21.44 -27.74
C TYR A 596 -9.82 22.15 -29.03
N PHE A 597 -9.82 23.48 -28.98
CA PHE A 597 -10.25 24.36 -30.06
C PHE A 597 -9.39 25.61 -30.10
N ASP A 598 -8.92 26.00 -31.29
CA ASP A 598 -8.18 27.24 -31.50
C ASP A 598 -6.99 27.46 -30.55
N GLY A 599 -6.39 26.38 -30.07
CA GLY A 599 -5.31 26.48 -29.10
C GLY A 599 -5.70 26.37 -27.63
N GLU A 600 -6.99 26.47 -27.34
CA GLU A 600 -7.51 26.44 -25.99
C GLU A 600 -8.07 25.06 -25.68
N LEU A 601 -7.73 24.55 -24.49
CA LEU A 601 -8.40 23.41 -23.92
C LEU A 601 -9.68 23.92 -23.25
N ASP A 602 -10.80 23.29 -23.52
CA ASP A 602 -12.09 23.59 -22.91
C ASP A 602 -12.54 22.42 -22.04
N LEU A 603 -12.96 22.74 -20.81
CA LEU A 603 -13.24 21.79 -19.74
C LEU A 603 -14.71 21.88 -19.34
N HIS A 604 -15.52 20.91 -19.77
CA HIS A 604 -16.96 20.90 -19.50
C HIS A 604 -17.34 19.79 -18.55
N GLN A 605 -17.60 20.13 -17.28
CA GLN A 605 -18.08 19.16 -16.30
C GLN A 605 -19.47 18.63 -16.70
N LEU A 606 -19.56 17.34 -17.01
CA LEU A 606 -20.76 16.73 -17.58
C LEU A 606 -21.89 16.62 -16.56
N SER A 607 -23.07 17.08 -16.95
CA SER A 607 -24.26 17.16 -16.10
C SER A 607 -25.48 16.48 -16.75
N ASP A 608 -26.68 16.86 -16.31
CA ASP A 608 -27.95 16.46 -16.92
C ASP A 608 -28.24 17.23 -18.22
N LEU A 609 -27.52 18.33 -18.45
CA LEU A 609 -27.59 19.13 -19.65
C LEU A 609 -26.40 18.79 -20.57
N PRO A 610 -26.62 18.82 -21.90
CA PRO A 610 -25.52 18.64 -22.85
C PRO A 610 -24.44 19.70 -22.63
N PRO A 611 -23.15 19.35 -22.75
CA PRO A 611 -22.06 20.32 -22.67
C PRO A 611 -22.20 21.34 -23.82
N GLN A 612 -21.98 22.62 -23.51
CA GLN A 612 -22.02 23.69 -24.51
C GLN A 612 -20.63 23.85 -25.13
N LEU A 613 -20.34 23.00 -26.12
CA LEU A 613 -19.10 23.07 -26.89
C LEU A 613 -19.32 24.02 -28.07
N ASP A 614 -19.46 25.31 -27.77
CA ASP A 614 -19.77 26.38 -28.72
C ASP A 614 -18.53 26.79 -29.54
N ARG A 615 -17.94 25.88 -30.32
CA ARG A 615 -16.95 26.19 -31.37
C ARG A 615 -16.98 25.09 -32.43
N HIS A 616 -17.41 25.43 -33.65
CA HIS A 616 -17.23 24.55 -34.79
C HIS A 616 -15.73 24.44 -35.03
N ALA A 617 -15.18 23.23 -34.94
CA ALA A 617 -13.80 22.97 -35.37
C ALA A 617 -13.69 23.41 -36.84
N GLU A 618 -12.93 24.46 -37.13
CA GLU A 618 -12.46 24.64 -38.50
C GLU A 618 -11.67 23.38 -38.87
N GLU A 619 -12.01 22.80 -40.03
CA GLU A 619 -11.45 21.56 -40.56
C GLU A 619 -9.96 21.69 -40.92
N ASP A 620 -9.32 22.83 -40.65
CA ASP A 620 -7.91 23.08 -40.88
C ASP A 620 -7.07 22.39 -39.79
N GLY A 621 -7.15 21.06 -39.79
CA GLY A 621 -6.12 20.21 -39.25
C GLY A 621 -4.80 20.60 -39.88
N TYR A 622 -4.02 21.50 -39.27
CA TYR A 622 -2.61 21.61 -39.63
C TYR A 622 -1.97 20.24 -39.37
N ASP A 623 -1.75 19.46 -40.43
CA ASP A 623 -1.08 18.16 -40.37
C ASP A 623 0.38 18.41 -40.00
N TRP A 624 0.70 18.09 -38.74
CA TRP A 624 2.04 18.24 -38.22
C TRP A 624 2.86 16.99 -38.57
N PRO A 625 4.08 17.14 -39.12
CA PRO A 625 4.95 16.00 -39.38
C PRO A 625 5.30 15.28 -38.07
N ARG A 626 4.94 14.00 -37.99
CA ARG A 626 5.13 13.13 -36.82
C ARG A 626 6.55 12.54 -36.83
N PHE A 627 7.46 13.18 -36.10
CA PHE A 627 8.85 12.68 -35.91
C PHE A 627 8.99 11.61 -34.80
N SER A 628 7.91 11.32 -34.07
CA SER A 628 7.89 10.29 -33.03
C SER A 628 7.75 8.89 -33.65
N GLY A 629 8.22 7.86 -32.93
CA GLY A 629 8.20 6.46 -33.38
C GLY A 629 6.81 5.86 -33.62
N GLN A 630 5.73 6.64 -33.39
CA GLN A 630 4.39 6.35 -33.89
C GLN A 630 4.33 6.62 -35.40
N ILE A 631 5.06 5.79 -36.12
CA ILE A 631 5.17 5.78 -37.56
C ILE A 631 3.77 5.53 -38.14
N CYS A 632 3.45 6.20 -39.25
CA CYS A 632 2.18 6.11 -39.96
C CYS A 632 1.79 4.64 -40.21
N GLY A 633 0.96 4.06 -39.33
CA GLY A 633 0.46 2.68 -39.43
C GLY A 633 -0.49 2.44 -40.62
N LYS A 634 -0.61 3.39 -41.54
CA LYS A 634 -1.42 3.27 -42.74
C LYS A 634 -0.56 2.74 -43.87
N ILE A 635 -0.27 1.44 -43.83
CA ILE A 635 -0.02 0.70 -45.06
C ILE A 635 -1.38 0.72 -45.80
N ASN A 636 -1.36 1.19 -47.04
CA ASN A 636 -2.54 1.59 -47.81
C ASN A 636 -3.72 0.62 -47.64
N GLN A 637 -4.86 1.11 -47.11
CA GLN A 637 -5.94 0.24 -46.63
C GLN A 637 -6.67 -0.53 -47.74
N GLU A 638 -6.55 -0.08 -49.00
CA GLU A 638 -7.16 -0.76 -50.13
C GLU A 638 -6.57 -2.16 -50.35
N ASP A 639 -5.26 -2.35 -50.18
CA ASP A 639 -4.61 -3.68 -50.20
C ASP A 639 -4.73 -4.40 -48.85
N ALA A 640 -4.77 -3.67 -47.73
CA ALA A 640 -4.92 -4.24 -46.39
C ALA A 640 -6.28 -4.90 -46.15
N SER A 641 -7.32 -4.56 -46.92
CA SER A 641 -8.61 -5.28 -46.91
C SER A 641 -8.47 -6.69 -47.50
N THR A 642 -7.67 -6.84 -48.56
CA THR A 642 -7.35 -8.11 -49.21
C THR A 642 -6.42 -8.96 -48.34
N ILE A 643 -5.46 -8.35 -47.65
CA ILE A 643 -4.59 -9.01 -46.65
C ILE A 643 -5.40 -9.42 -45.42
N ARG A 644 -6.23 -8.54 -44.85
CA ARG A 644 -7.13 -8.88 -43.73
C ARG A 644 -8.11 -9.99 -44.10
N MET A 645 -8.70 -9.96 -45.29
CA MET A 645 -9.64 -10.98 -45.75
C MET A 645 -8.94 -12.32 -46.02
N ARG A 646 -7.78 -12.33 -46.69
CA ARG A 646 -6.98 -13.56 -46.88
C ARG A 646 -6.51 -14.18 -45.57
N HIS A 647 -6.17 -13.35 -44.59
CA HIS A 647 -5.64 -13.82 -43.32
C HIS A 647 -6.72 -14.19 -42.31
N ALA A 648 -7.85 -13.48 -42.27
CA ALA A 648 -9.04 -13.95 -41.58
C ALA A 648 -9.42 -15.36 -42.09
N LEU A 649 -9.35 -15.60 -43.40
CA LEU A 649 -9.59 -16.92 -44.00
C LEU A 649 -8.52 -17.99 -43.67
N LEU A 650 -7.26 -17.62 -43.42
CA LEU A 650 -6.20 -18.57 -43.07
C LEU A 650 -6.23 -19.01 -41.59
N PHE A 651 -6.84 -18.20 -40.71
CA PHE A 651 -6.78 -18.39 -39.24
C PHE A 651 -8.15 -18.48 -38.54
N ALA A 652 -9.26 -18.17 -39.21
CA ALA A 652 -10.61 -18.29 -38.62
C ALA A 652 -11.15 -19.73 -38.62
N ASP A 653 -10.71 -20.58 -39.56
CA ASP A 653 -11.28 -21.93 -39.76
C ASP A 653 -10.39 -23.11 -39.28
N ALA A 654 -9.21 -22.84 -38.72
CA ALA A 654 -8.29 -23.90 -38.29
C ALA A 654 -8.28 -24.10 -36.76
N PRO A 655 -8.40 -25.34 -36.24
CA PRO A 655 -8.29 -25.64 -34.80
C PRO A 655 -6.86 -25.52 -34.23
N LEU A 656 -5.96 -24.81 -34.92
CA LEU A 656 -4.54 -24.69 -34.60
C LEU A 656 -4.27 -23.43 -33.78
N SER A 657 -3.26 -23.48 -32.91
CA SER A 657 -2.77 -22.26 -32.25
C SER A 657 -2.14 -21.29 -33.27
N LEU A 658 -2.03 -20.01 -32.92
CA LEU A 658 -1.39 -19.01 -33.79
C LEU A 658 0.04 -19.42 -34.18
N ASP A 659 0.81 -19.97 -33.24
CA ASP A 659 2.19 -20.42 -33.47
C ASP A 659 2.23 -21.62 -34.44
N GLU A 660 1.28 -22.57 -34.33
CA GLU A 660 1.19 -23.71 -35.24
C GLU A 660 0.81 -23.26 -36.66
N ALA A 661 -0.11 -22.31 -36.77
CA ALA A 661 -0.54 -21.76 -38.04
C ALA A 661 0.56 -20.89 -38.70
N LEU A 662 1.29 -20.08 -37.91
CA LEU A 662 2.47 -19.35 -38.36
C LEU A 662 3.57 -20.32 -38.82
N ALA A 663 3.92 -21.31 -38.02
CA ALA A 663 4.92 -22.30 -38.37
C ALA A 663 4.53 -23.11 -39.62
N ARG A 664 3.24 -23.40 -39.82
CA ARG A 664 2.73 -24.01 -41.05
C ARG A 664 2.93 -23.10 -42.25
N HIS A 665 2.54 -21.82 -42.14
CA HIS A 665 2.70 -20.86 -43.24
C HIS A 665 4.16 -20.64 -43.61
N LEU A 666 5.05 -20.51 -42.62
CA LEU A 666 6.50 -20.41 -42.84
C LEU A 666 7.08 -21.63 -43.59
N ARG A 667 6.50 -22.83 -43.39
CA ARG A 667 6.88 -24.05 -44.11
C ARG A 667 6.28 -24.11 -45.52
N GLU A 668 4.99 -23.81 -45.66
CA GLU A 668 4.27 -23.90 -46.95
C GLU A 668 4.73 -22.84 -47.95
N HIS A 669 5.11 -21.67 -47.45
CA HIS A 669 5.60 -20.53 -48.23
C HIS A 669 7.10 -20.29 -48.03
N ALA A 670 7.87 -21.33 -47.67
CA ALA A 670 9.28 -21.21 -47.36
C ALA A 670 10.12 -20.57 -48.48
N ASP A 671 9.71 -20.73 -49.74
CA ASP A 671 10.39 -20.21 -50.94
C ASP A 671 9.66 -19.00 -51.58
N ASP A 672 8.62 -18.47 -50.93
CA ASP A 672 7.80 -17.36 -51.43
C ASP A 672 7.94 -16.12 -50.52
N PRO A 673 8.95 -15.25 -50.75
CA PRO A 673 9.19 -14.08 -49.92
C PRO A 673 8.05 -13.06 -49.92
N THR A 674 7.20 -13.06 -50.96
CA THR A 674 6.00 -12.20 -51.01
C THR A 674 4.95 -12.71 -50.02
N ALA A 675 4.63 -14.00 -50.06
CA ALA A 675 3.68 -14.60 -49.10
C ALA A 675 4.17 -14.52 -47.64
N LEU A 676 5.50 -14.57 -47.42
CA LEU A 676 6.09 -14.36 -46.09
C LEU A 676 5.95 -12.90 -45.64
N THR A 677 6.14 -11.94 -46.55
CA THR A 677 5.94 -10.50 -46.25
C THR A 677 4.47 -10.20 -45.95
N GLU A 678 3.53 -10.75 -46.73
CA GLU A 678 2.08 -10.64 -46.49
C GLU A 678 1.69 -11.19 -45.10
N MET A 679 2.31 -12.30 -44.66
CA MET A 679 2.13 -12.84 -43.31
C MET A 679 2.62 -11.88 -42.22
N MET A 680 3.80 -11.30 -42.37
CA MET A 680 4.33 -10.36 -41.38
C MET A 680 3.45 -9.12 -41.24
N LEU A 681 3.00 -8.56 -42.38
CA LEU A 681 2.04 -7.45 -42.38
C LEU A 681 0.73 -7.82 -41.68
N ALA A 682 0.26 -9.06 -41.83
CA ALA A 682 -0.95 -9.51 -41.18
C ALA A 682 -0.77 -9.71 -39.66
N LEU A 683 0.41 -10.14 -39.22
CA LEU A 683 0.77 -10.20 -37.80
C LEU A 683 0.83 -8.79 -37.19
N ASP A 684 1.41 -7.81 -37.90
CA ASP A 684 1.44 -6.41 -37.45
C ASP A 684 0.02 -5.84 -37.28
N LEU A 685 -0.87 -6.14 -38.24
CA LEU A 685 -2.29 -5.74 -38.17
C LEU A 685 -3.05 -6.40 -37.01
N ARG A 686 -2.52 -7.49 -36.44
CA ARG A 686 -3.05 -8.17 -35.26
C ARG A 686 -2.36 -7.78 -33.95
N ASN A 687 -1.45 -6.81 -34.00
CA ASN A 687 -0.61 -6.39 -32.87
C ASN A 687 0.30 -7.53 -32.36
N GLU A 688 0.84 -8.34 -33.28
CA GLU A 688 1.73 -9.48 -33.01
C GLU A 688 3.18 -9.17 -33.46
N GLN A 689 3.66 -7.95 -33.18
CA GLN A 689 4.91 -7.42 -33.75
C GLN A 689 6.15 -8.20 -33.33
N GLU A 690 6.17 -8.78 -32.13
CA GLU A 690 7.28 -9.62 -31.66
C GLU A 690 7.38 -10.91 -32.48
N ARG A 691 6.26 -11.61 -32.67
CA ARG A 691 6.17 -12.80 -33.53
C ARG A 691 6.55 -12.47 -34.97
N ALA A 692 6.04 -11.36 -35.48
CA ALA A 692 6.37 -10.87 -36.82
C ALA A 692 7.88 -10.59 -36.94
N SER A 693 8.49 -9.94 -35.94
CA SER A 693 9.91 -9.63 -35.95
C SER A 693 10.80 -10.87 -35.83
N ALA A 694 10.42 -11.85 -35.00
CA ALA A 694 11.13 -13.12 -34.87
C ALA A 694 11.08 -13.93 -36.17
N ALA A 695 9.89 -14.05 -36.78
CA ALA A 695 9.72 -14.75 -38.05
C ALA A 695 10.39 -14.00 -39.22
N MET A 696 10.39 -12.67 -39.20
CA MET A 696 11.09 -11.82 -40.18
C MET A 696 12.59 -12.14 -40.23
N GLN A 697 13.24 -12.31 -39.07
CA GLN A 697 14.65 -12.65 -39.01
C GLN A 697 14.94 -13.99 -39.71
N GLU A 698 14.16 -15.03 -39.41
CA GLU A 698 14.28 -16.34 -40.09
C GLU A 698 14.09 -16.20 -41.61
N CYS A 699 13.10 -15.39 -42.02
CA CYS A 699 12.82 -15.17 -43.44
C CYS A 699 13.95 -14.42 -44.15
N LEU A 700 14.58 -13.43 -43.50
CA LEU A 700 15.72 -12.69 -44.04
C LEU A 700 16.99 -13.55 -44.12
N GLU A 701 17.21 -14.46 -43.18
CA GLU A 701 18.33 -15.42 -43.25
C GLU A 701 18.18 -16.36 -44.46
N ARG A 702 16.94 -16.76 -44.77
CA ARG A 702 16.63 -17.61 -45.93
C ARG A 702 16.62 -16.85 -47.25
N HIS A 703 16.15 -15.60 -47.23
CA HIS A 703 15.96 -14.75 -48.41
C HIS A 703 16.67 -13.39 -48.25
N PRO A 704 18.01 -13.36 -48.15
CA PRO A 704 18.74 -12.14 -47.81
C PRO A 704 18.62 -11.02 -48.87
N ASP A 705 18.28 -11.37 -50.11
CA ASP A 705 18.13 -10.42 -51.21
C ASP A 705 16.67 -10.07 -51.54
N ALA A 706 15.70 -10.64 -50.82
CA ALA A 706 14.28 -10.40 -51.08
C ALA A 706 13.88 -8.97 -50.68
N VAL A 707 13.70 -8.13 -51.68
CA VAL A 707 13.34 -6.72 -51.50
C VAL A 707 12.10 -6.50 -50.60
N PRO A 708 10.98 -7.24 -50.75
CA PRO A 708 9.81 -7.04 -49.89
C PRO A 708 10.10 -7.27 -48.40
N LEU A 709 10.84 -8.33 -48.06
CA LEU A 709 11.21 -8.66 -46.68
C LEU A 709 12.17 -7.61 -46.10
N ARG A 710 13.19 -7.20 -46.87
CA ARG A 710 14.14 -6.16 -46.44
C ARG A 710 13.45 -4.81 -46.23
N ALA A 711 12.54 -4.43 -47.14
CA ALA A 711 11.74 -3.23 -47.01
C ALA A 711 10.92 -3.25 -45.71
N LEU A 712 10.23 -4.35 -45.43
CA LEU A 712 9.45 -4.49 -44.20
C LEU A 712 10.35 -4.53 -42.95
N ALA A 713 11.52 -5.15 -43.00
CA ALA A 713 12.48 -5.17 -41.91
C ALA A 713 12.94 -3.77 -41.48
N VAL A 714 13.11 -2.84 -42.44
CA VAL A 714 13.41 -1.43 -42.14
C VAL A 714 12.26 -0.76 -41.38
N VAL A 715 11.02 -1.06 -41.75
CA VAL A 715 9.84 -0.56 -41.04
C VAL A 715 9.78 -1.13 -39.61
N HIS A 716 10.02 -2.43 -39.42
CA HIS A 716 10.09 -3.05 -38.10
C HIS A 716 11.22 -2.48 -37.24
N ALA A 717 12.40 -2.23 -37.82
CA ALA A 717 13.49 -1.58 -37.12
C ALA A 717 13.09 -0.17 -36.66
N ALA A 718 12.33 0.56 -37.48
CA ALA A 718 11.84 1.89 -37.13
C ALA A 718 10.78 1.83 -36.00
N ILE A 719 9.84 0.88 -36.06
CA ILE A 719 8.85 0.63 -35.00
C ILE A 719 9.56 0.26 -33.67
N ALA A 720 10.58 -0.59 -33.73
CA ALA A 720 11.38 -0.99 -32.58
C ALA A 720 12.38 0.08 -32.11
N GLY A 721 12.36 1.28 -32.70
CA GLY A 721 13.26 2.38 -32.33
C GLY A 721 14.74 2.14 -32.64
N ARG A 722 15.08 1.14 -33.46
CA ARG A 722 16.45 0.84 -33.91
C ARG A 722 16.88 1.78 -35.03
N TRP A 723 16.84 3.09 -34.74
CA TRP A 723 17.03 4.16 -35.72
C TRP A 723 18.38 4.13 -36.45
N ALA A 724 19.43 3.58 -35.82
CA ALA A 724 20.72 3.38 -36.47
C ALA A 724 20.64 2.38 -37.64
N GLU A 725 19.87 1.31 -37.49
CA GLU A 725 19.63 0.32 -38.55
C GLU A 725 18.79 0.94 -39.69
N VAL A 726 17.76 1.71 -39.34
CA VAL A 726 16.91 2.42 -40.31
C VAL A 726 17.73 3.44 -41.10
N ALA A 727 18.61 4.19 -40.42
CA ALA A 727 19.49 5.16 -41.07
C ALA A 727 20.46 4.49 -42.05
N ALA A 728 20.97 3.30 -41.72
CA ALA A 728 21.85 2.53 -42.60
C ALA A 728 21.16 2.13 -43.92
N ALA A 729 19.84 1.94 -43.91
CA ALA A 729 19.05 1.62 -45.11
C ALA A 729 19.00 2.76 -46.15
N ALA A 730 19.43 3.97 -45.81
CA ALA A 730 19.46 5.10 -46.75
C ALA A 730 20.33 4.84 -47.99
N GLY A 731 21.40 4.04 -47.86
CA GLY A 731 22.26 3.67 -48.99
C GLY A 731 21.61 2.68 -49.97
N GLU A 732 20.50 2.05 -49.58
CA GLU A 732 19.83 0.99 -50.34
C GLU A 732 18.39 1.39 -50.72
N LEU A 733 17.97 2.62 -50.40
CA LEU A 733 16.58 3.07 -50.49
C LEU A 733 16.00 2.95 -51.91
N ASP A 734 16.79 3.25 -52.94
CA ASP A 734 16.38 3.10 -54.35
C ASP A 734 16.04 1.63 -54.69
N ALA A 735 16.79 0.67 -54.13
CA ALA A 735 16.52 -0.75 -54.33
C ALA A 735 15.28 -1.20 -53.53
N LEU A 736 15.16 -0.76 -52.28
CA LEU A 736 14.05 -1.13 -51.39
C LEU A 736 12.70 -0.59 -51.89
N THR A 737 12.70 0.60 -52.46
CA THR A 737 11.49 1.29 -52.95
C THR A 737 10.94 0.70 -54.25
N THR A 738 11.63 -0.27 -54.86
CA THR A 738 11.05 -1.09 -55.93
C THR A 738 9.85 -1.91 -55.45
N TYR A 739 9.77 -2.22 -54.15
CA TYR A 739 8.56 -2.71 -53.51
C TYR A 739 7.57 -1.55 -53.28
N ARG A 740 6.78 -1.26 -54.33
CA ARG A 740 5.85 -0.12 -54.39
C ARG A 740 4.91 0.04 -53.19
N PRO A 741 4.37 -1.03 -52.56
CA PRO A 741 3.44 -0.86 -51.43
C PRO A 741 4.02 -0.08 -50.24
N LEU A 742 5.35 -0.12 -50.05
CA LEU A 742 6.04 0.58 -48.95
C LEU A 742 6.92 1.73 -49.43
N ALA A 743 6.98 2.04 -50.73
CA ALA A 743 7.97 2.97 -51.27
C ALA A 743 7.93 4.36 -50.62
N ARG A 744 6.75 5.01 -50.55
CA ARG A 744 6.61 6.32 -49.89
C ARG A 744 6.85 6.25 -48.39
N HIS A 745 6.42 5.17 -47.76
CA HIS A 745 6.61 4.94 -46.32
C HIS A 745 8.08 4.71 -45.94
N LEU A 746 8.86 4.03 -46.79
CA LEU A 746 10.30 3.87 -46.61
C LEU A 746 11.03 5.22 -46.65
N HIS A 747 10.68 6.09 -47.60
CA HIS A 747 11.23 7.45 -47.61
C HIS A 747 10.84 8.23 -46.36
N HIS A 748 9.61 8.06 -45.86
CA HIS A 748 9.19 8.64 -44.59
C HIS A 748 10.10 8.19 -43.44
N VAL A 749 10.19 6.89 -43.15
CA VAL A 749 10.90 6.38 -41.97
C VAL A 749 12.41 6.56 -42.06
N VAL A 750 13.01 6.39 -43.24
CA VAL A 750 14.44 6.61 -43.44
C VAL A 750 14.79 8.10 -43.34
N GLY A 751 13.95 8.97 -43.90
CA GLY A 751 14.13 10.41 -43.73
C GLY A 751 14.03 10.83 -42.25
N VAL A 752 13.09 10.26 -41.48
CA VAL A 752 13.00 10.48 -40.02
C VAL A 752 14.25 9.99 -39.31
N ALA A 753 14.78 8.81 -39.66
CA ALA A 753 16.01 8.30 -39.07
C ALA A 753 17.23 9.22 -39.33
N GLN A 754 17.36 9.75 -40.55
CA GLN A 754 18.41 10.71 -40.90
C GLN A 754 18.25 12.04 -40.14
N PHE A 755 17.02 12.54 -40.02
CA PHE A 755 16.71 13.75 -39.26
C PHE A 755 17.06 13.59 -37.78
N ARG A 756 16.67 12.46 -37.16
CA ARG A 756 17.03 12.12 -35.76
C ARG A 756 18.54 12.00 -35.56
N GLY A 757 19.26 11.53 -36.58
CA GLY A 757 20.72 11.49 -36.61
C GLY A 757 21.40 12.85 -36.80
N GLY A 758 20.62 13.93 -36.99
CA GLY A 758 21.13 15.29 -37.24
C GLY A 758 21.46 15.59 -38.70
N ASP A 759 21.28 14.65 -39.64
CA ASP A 759 21.49 14.88 -41.07
C ASP A 759 20.21 15.40 -41.74
N VAL A 760 19.90 16.66 -41.41
CA VAL A 760 18.70 17.36 -41.90
C VAL A 760 18.69 17.47 -43.43
N ALA A 761 19.85 17.64 -44.06
CA ALA A 761 19.96 17.79 -45.51
C ALA A 761 19.63 16.48 -46.24
N THR A 762 20.15 15.36 -45.76
CA THR A 762 19.82 14.05 -46.32
C THR A 762 18.35 13.70 -46.06
N ALA A 763 17.83 13.98 -44.86
CA ALA A 763 16.42 13.76 -44.54
C ALA A 763 15.49 14.49 -45.51
N ARG A 764 15.73 15.78 -45.74
CA ARG A 764 15.00 16.61 -46.69
C ARG A 764 14.99 16.00 -48.10
N ARG A 765 16.17 15.67 -48.64
CA ARG A 765 16.29 15.08 -49.97
C ARG A 765 15.51 13.78 -50.10
N ILE A 766 15.56 12.93 -49.07
CA ILE A 766 14.83 11.66 -49.05
C ILE A 766 13.31 11.93 -49.07
N TRP A 767 12.79 12.86 -48.28
CA TRP A 767 11.36 13.16 -48.30
C TRP A 767 10.90 13.82 -49.61
N GLU A 768 11.70 14.71 -50.21
CA GLU A 768 11.43 15.29 -51.54
C GLU A 768 11.35 14.20 -52.62
N GLN A 769 12.24 13.19 -52.57
CA GLN A 769 12.19 12.03 -53.47
C GLN A 769 10.97 11.15 -53.20
N GLY A 770 10.62 10.97 -51.92
CA GLY A 770 9.49 10.15 -51.50
C GLY A 770 8.14 10.76 -51.85
N ALA A 771 8.00 12.09 -51.88
CA ALA A 771 6.74 12.77 -52.16
C ALA A 771 6.15 12.41 -53.54
N ALA A 772 7.01 12.01 -54.50
CA ALA A 772 6.60 11.54 -55.82
C ALA A 772 6.22 10.05 -55.87
N GLN A 773 6.40 9.29 -54.79
CA GLN A 773 6.09 7.86 -54.72
C GLN A 773 4.63 7.62 -54.33
N PRO A 774 4.02 6.48 -54.71
CA PRO A 774 2.66 6.13 -54.29
C PRO A 774 2.58 5.86 -52.78
N GLY A 775 1.50 6.33 -52.14
CA GLY A 775 1.20 6.08 -50.72
C GLY A 775 0.64 7.32 -50.00
N ASP A 776 0.30 7.16 -48.73
CA ASP A 776 -0.46 8.16 -47.95
C ASP A 776 0.39 8.93 -46.94
N CYS A 777 1.72 8.77 -46.96
CA CYS A 777 2.59 9.54 -46.05
C CYS A 777 2.71 11.00 -46.52
N GLU A 778 2.29 11.96 -45.71
CA GLU A 778 2.34 13.40 -45.98
C GLU A 778 3.77 13.96 -45.91
N LEU A 779 4.62 13.57 -46.86
CA LEU A 779 6.05 13.95 -46.87
C LEU A 779 6.29 15.44 -47.12
N ASP A 780 5.36 16.13 -47.77
CA ASP A 780 5.48 17.55 -48.07
C ASP A 780 5.55 18.40 -46.79
N ASP A 781 4.87 17.98 -45.72
CA ASP A 781 4.92 18.66 -44.42
C ASP A 781 6.29 18.50 -43.74
N TYR A 782 6.92 17.33 -43.87
CA TYR A 782 8.28 17.11 -43.39
C TYR A 782 9.28 17.99 -44.14
N VAL A 783 9.16 18.05 -45.47
CA VAL A 783 10.00 18.91 -46.32
C VAL A 783 9.81 20.38 -45.96
N ALA A 784 8.56 20.83 -45.79
CA ALA A 784 8.25 22.19 -45.39
C ALA A 784 8.85 22.53 -44.02
N PHE A 785 8.72 21.63 -43.04
CA PHE A 785 9.29 21.80 -41.71
C PHE A 785 10.81 21.93 -41.73
N VAL A 786 11.54 21.00 -42.37
CA VAL A 786 13.01 21.07 -42.37
C VAL A 786 13.55 22.18 -43.24
N THR A 787 12.88 22.52 -44.34
CA THR A 787 13.21 23.70 -45.15
C THR A 787 13.09 24.95 -44.29
N ALA A 788 12.02 25.04 -43.51
CA ALA A 788 11.85 26.16 -42.61
C ALA A 788 12.89 26.16 -41.49
N LEU A 789 13.27 25.00 -40.91
CA LEU A 789 14.34 24.88 -39.91
C LEU A 789 15.70 25.38 -40.42
N GLN A 790 16.00 25.14 -41.69
CA GLN A 790 17.26 25.52 -42.33
C GLN A 790 17.28 26.95 -42.90
N GLY A 791 16.11 27.57 -43.07
CA GLY A 791 15.98 28.90 -43.67
C GLY A 791 16.29 30.07 -42.71
N ASP A 792 16.64 31.22 -43.30
CA ASP A 792 16.68 32.50 -42.57
C ASP A 792 15.28 32.89 -42.07
N ALA A 793 15.21 33.77 -41.06
CA ALA A 793 13.97 34.17 -40.39
C ALA A 793 12.83 34.44 -41.38
N VAL A 794 11.69 33.75 -41.18
CA VAL A 794 10.45 34.11 -41.88
C VAL A 794 10.07 35.50 -41.39
N GLU A 795 10.05 36.50 -42.28
CA GLU A 795 9.57 37.83 -41.92
C GLU A 795 8.11 37.73 -41.43
N ASP A 796 7.83 38.32 -40.27
CA ASP A 796 6.59 38.25 -39.46
C ASP A 796 5.30 38.76 -40.16
N GLY A 797 5.26 38.88 -41.49
CA GLY A 797 4.20 39.57 -42.23
C GLY A 797 3.26 38.71 -43.08
N GLY A 798 3.54 37.42 -43.30
CA GLY A 798 2.77 36.57 -44.22
C GLY A 798 2.22 35.28 -43.58
N PRO A 799 1.17 34.65 -44.15
CA PRO A 799 0.65 33.36 -43.69
C PRO A 799 1.66 32.25 -44.01
N ALA A 800 2.68 32.10 -43.17
CA ALA A 800 3.61 30.99 -43.25
C ALA A 800 2.93 29.67 -42.84
N PRO A 801 3.25 28.53 -43.49
CA PRO A 801 2.78 27.21 -43.05
C PRO A 801 3.11 26.96 -41.58
N ALA A 802 2.27 26.22 -40.84
CA ALA A 802 2.48 25.98 -39.41
C ALA A 802 3.85 25.36 -39.09
N ALA A 803 4.29 24.42 -39.94
CA ALA A 803 5.64 23.84 -39.92
C ALA A 803 6.74 24.92 -39.89
N ALA A 804 6.58 26.00 -40.66
CA ALA A 804 7.55 27.07 -40.72
C ALA A 804 7.55 28.00 -39.51
N ARG A 805 6.37 28.25 -38.94
CA ARG A 805 6.23 29.02 -37.70
C ARG A 805 6.89 28.30 -36.53
N VAL A 806 6.67 26.99 -36.39
CA VAL A 806 7.27 26.20 -35.32
C VAL A 806 8.79 26.05 -35.51
N ALA A 807 9.26 25.88 -36.74
CA ALA A 807 10.70 25.85 -37.00
C ALA A 807 11.40 27.17 -36.60
N ALA A 808 10.75 28.31 -36.86
CA ALA A 808 11.24 29.62 -36.44
C ALA A 808 11.21 29.79 -34.91
N ALA A 809 10.13 29.32 -34.26
CA ALA A 809 9.99 29.24 -32.81
C ALA A 809 11.13 28.43 -32.17
N ILE A 810 11.40 27.22 -32.68
CA ILE A 810 12.50 26.35 -32.22
C ILE A 810 13.86 27.05 -32.36
N ARG A 811 14.16 27.65 -33.52
CA ARG A 811 15.44 28.38 -33.70
C ARG A 811 15.61 29.52 -32.71
N ARG A 812 14.54 30.29 -32.48
CA ARG A 812 14.55 31.39 -31.53
C ARG A 812 14.72 30.87 -30.10
N ALA A 813 14.05 29.77 -29.78
CA ALA A 813 14.19 29.12 -28.49
C ALA A 813 15.60 28.59 -28.24
N ASP A 814 16.22 27.94 -29.24
CA ASP A 814 17.61 27.50 -29.16
C ASP A 814 18.58 28.69 -28.97
N ALA A 815 18.34 29.80 -29.68
CA ALA A 815 19.15 31.01 -29.54
C ALA A 815 19.01 31.64 -28.14
N ASP A 816 17.81 31.65 -27.57
CA ASP A 816 17.53 32.18 -26.23
C ASP A 816 18.10 31.24 -25.14
N LEU A 817 18.01 29.91 -25.31
CA LEU A 817 18.64 28.93 -24.43
C LEU A 817 20.18 29.06 -24.43
N GLN A 818 20.79 29.25 -25.60
CA GLN A 818 22.25 29.48 -25.71
C GLN A 818 22.70 30.76 -24.99
N GLN A 819 21.82 31.75 -24.86
CA GLN A 819 22.05 32.98 -24.10
C GLN A 819 21.74 32.85 -22.60
N GLY A 820 21.25 31.69 -22.16
CA GLY A 820 20.85 31.46 -20.77
C GLY A 820 19.51 32.10 -20.40
N ASP A 821 18.62 32.34 -21.37
CA ASP A 821 17.27 32.88 -21.16
C ASP A 821 16.18 31.83 -21.45
N PRO A 822 15.95 30.87 -20.53
CA PRO A 822 14.93 29.84 -20.71
C PRO A 822 13.50 30.40 -20.74
N ARG A 823 13.27 31.61 -20.21
CA ARG A 823 11.94 32.25 -20.25
C ARG A 823 11.62 32.77 -21.64
N SER A 824 12.56 33.45 -22.28
CA SER A 824 12.39 33.90 -23.66
C SER A 824 12.34 32.71 -24.61
N ALA A 825 13.14 31.67 -24.35
CA ALA A 825 13.08 30.44 -25.14
C ALA A 825 11.70 29.77 -25.09
N LEU A 826 11.10 29.69 -23.89
CA LEU A 826 9.75 29.15 -23.74
C LEU A 826 8.69 30.03 -24.42
N ARG A 827 8.83 31.35 -24.38
CA ARG A 827 7.91 32.26 -25.09
C ARG A 827 8.03 32.18 -26.61
N ALA A 828 9.19 31.78 -27.10
CA ALA A 828 9.43 31.60 -28.51
C ALA A 828 8.73 30.33 -29.04
N LEU A 829 8.69 29.26 -28.22
CA LEU A 829 7.97 27.99 -28.45
C LEU A 829 6.48 28.10 -28.17
#